data_AF-A0A2V0PEZ6-F1
#
_entry.id   AF-A0A2V0PEZ6-F1
#
_cell.length_a   1.000
_cell.length_b   1.000
_cell.length_c   1.000
_cell.angle_alpha   90.00
_cell.angle_beta   90.00
_cell.angle_gamma   90.00
#
_symmetry.space_group_name_H-M   'P 1'
#
loop_
_entity.id
_entity.type
_entity.pdbx_description
1 polymer ?
#
loop_
_entity_poly.entity_id
_entity_poly.type
_entity_poly.pdbx_seq_one_letter_code
_entity_poly.pdbx_strand_id
1 'polypeptide(L)'
;MIAATCVGALQAAGLRSCLGALTRAAPHAAAALALARRRAYGNAPSSPAGAAGANGAGKHSAIYLTDGNGTTLQEHTPLILGMLNYFERHLPFVGYFTPFGGNQGAKGNHPTDRHLRLVQSVVGGEPSSMMGVPEDEAARLIAAGKTAELQDRVFAAFAKNKARLGESKDLVLVGSPPMVGEQLDAEIAAALGAPVVLAIDGGELTSPAEIYRAATLRRQLYREHRASARCLAVPFLGAIVNKIPARDHAITSAQLKRRFEEGGIPLLGAVPDVGILRSVRLDEVKEALGADVLFSSTGTLDEEYSYVIPAAQRLADLLDILRNDGLMRPLIVTTVDRLDLVMGLMGAQVSAHGPGLAGVLLCPSGHRHTTESKTRDLAQDYFDGIKRSGLYKGFIFPVLAVNKPMVDVLRTLDGMRGAILPSSARKIQECKMLFDSHVDANLLVQNLEASESLHAGRMTPKKFTHQIKSMCGGGIWSMSGETPRRAARGEWGGVADFGATDSRVLLAASEVTARGLARVILLGDPVTVANEAKKAGADISGCSVNTSRLDKYVDALVEIRKKKGISREVASDQSAWPAEKGAGEGGEDPIRWTTLDDAAADGKSPTFPYLKGLENGDTATSKIKQVASGRFGVTPEFLVNADQLEIKVAQGAKPGEGGQLPGKKVSPYIAELRRSKPGVPLISPPPHHDIYSIEDLAQLIYDLHQINPEAKVSVKLVAEAGIGVVASGVAKANADVIQISGHDGGTGASPISSIKHAGGPMEMGVAETHQTLVRNELRERVVLRADGGMRSGRDVLMAAALGADEYGFGTVAMIATGCIMARVCHTNNCPVGVASQREELRARFPGAPADLVNYFHFVAEEVRAGLASLGLRSLDELIGRADLLRQRADLKLAKTAGLNLAFLTTFAGAAGGSSARLAQEVHSNGPQLDDVILADSEIRGDCNSFGVMMVALGDADGMVSGAIHTTAATIRPAMQVLKTDSLVSSVFFMCLPDKVLVYGDCAVNVSPSSKDLAQIAATSADTAAAFGLTPRVAMLSYSTLGSGAGPDVQKVTDAVKLVKEMRPDLMVEGPIQYDAAIDPAVARVKVKTHSEVAGRANVFVFPDLNTGNNTYKAVQQATGAIAMGPGLSKPVNDLSRGCTVADIVNTICVTSVQAMQAKAHAGGGGAGGAGAQQVVAAAVAAAPAAAAA
;
A
#
# COMPACT_ATOMS: atom_id res chain seq x y z
N MET A 1 39.98 -5.51 -14.86
CA MET A 1 41.36 -5.63 -14.34
C MET A 1 41.46 -5.40 -12.83
N ILE A 2 40.87 -4.37 -12.25
CA ILE A 2 40.95 -4.11 -10.78
C ILE A 2 40.28 -5.21 -9.92
N ALA A 3 39.23 -5.87 -10.43
CA ALA A 3 38.56 -7.00 -9.74
C ALA A 3 39.39 -8.30 -9.72
N ALA A 4 40.30 -8.51 -10.68
CA ALA A 4 41.15 -9.71 -10.72
C ALA A 4 42.31 -9.63 -9.71
N THR A 5 42.79 -8.41 -9.44
CA THR A 5 43.88 -8.16 -8.48
C THR A 5 43.44 -8.34 -7.02
N CYS A 6 42.17 -8.07 -6.70
CA CYS A 6 41.63 -8.24 -5.34
C CYS A 6 41.35 -9.72 -4.97
N VAL A 7 41.02 -10.56 -5.96
CA VAL A 7 40.77 -11.99 -5.73
C VAL A 7 42.07 -12.75 -5.45
N GLY A 8 43.17 -12.38 -6.12
CA GLY A 8 44.49 -12.96 -5.87
C GLY A 8 45.04 -12.63 -4.47
N ALA A 9 44.79 -11.43 -3.96
CA ALA A 9 45.25 -11.00 -2.63
C ALA A 9 44.50 -11.71 -1.47
N LEU A 10 43.22 -12.04 -1.66
CA LEU A 10 42.40 -12.70 -0.63
C LEU A 10 42.66 -14.21 -0.52
N GLN A 11 43.10 -14.87 -1.59
CA GLN A 11 43.53 -16.29 -1.54
C GLN A 11 44.85 -16.49 -0.80
N ALA A 12 45.74 -15.50 -0.81
CA ALA A 12 47.01 -15.55 -0.07
C ALA A 12 46.86 -15.39 1.45
N ALA A 13 45.72 -14.86 1.93
CA ALA A 13 45.50 -14.49 3.33
C ALA A 13 44.64 -15.49 4.15
N GLY A 14 44.22 -16.63 3.58
CA GLY A 14 43.61 -17.73 4.35
C GLY A 14 42.23 -17.48 4.99
N LEU A 15 41.54 -16.40 4.67
CA LEU A 15 40.25 -16.02 5.27
C LEU A 15 39.05 -16.67 4.56
N ARG A 16 38.67 -17.88 4.98
CA ARG A 16 37.53 -18.65 4.39
C ARG A 16 36.13 -18.09 4.73
N SER A 17 35.98 -17.27 5.76
CA SER A 17 34.66 -16.79 6.22
C SER A 17 34.04 -15.68 5.36
N CYS A 18 34.82 -15.01 4.51
CA CYS A 18 34.32 -13.94 3.62
C CYS A 18 33.87 -14.42 2.24
N LEU A 19 34.14 -15.68 1.86
CA LEU A 19 33.70 -16.23 0.55
C LEU A 19 32.19 -16.48 0.46
N GLY A 20 31.51 -16.68 1.60
CA GLY A 20 30.06 -16.92 1.64
C GLY A 20 29.19 -15.68 1.40
N ALA A 21 29.75 -14.47 1.53
CA ALA A 21 29.03 -13.22 1.35
C ALA A 21 29.03 -12.73 -0.12
N LEU A 22 30.00 -13.16 -0.93
CA LEU A 22 30.15 -12.74 -2.34
C LEU A 22 29.34 -13.58 -3.34
N THR A 23 28.81 -14.73 -2.93
CA THR A 23 27.92 -15.58 -3.75
C THR A 23 26.45 -15.14 -3.74
N ARG A 24 26.07 -14.16 -2.89
CA ARG A 24 24.70 -13.59 -2.85
C ARG A 24 24.50 -12.31 -3.66
N ALA A 25 25.54 -11.83 -4.36
CA ALA A 25 25.49 -10.63 -5.21
C ALA A 25 25.42 -10.95 -6.72
N ALA A 26 24.85 -12.11 -7.08
CA ALA A 26 24.77 -12.62 -8.46
C ALA A 26 23.52 -12.25 -9.32
N PRO A 27 22.70 -11.20 -9.06
CA PRO A 27 21.73 -10.74 -10.07
C PRO A 27 22.25 -9.65 -11.02
N HIS A 28 23.30 -8.91 -10.68
CA HIS A 28 23.72 -7.72 -11.46
C HIS A 28 24.80 -7.98 -12.51
N ALA A 29 25.42 -9.16 -12.56
CA ALA A 29 26.43 -9.50 -13.55
C ALA A 29 25.85 -9.93 -14.93
N ALA A 30 24.55 -10.30 -14.99
CA ALA A 30 23.89 -10.73 -16.22
C ALA A 30 23.66 -9.57 -17.23
N ALA A 31 23.41 -8.35 -16.73
CA ALA A 31 23.22 -7.17 -17.58
C ALA A 31 24.53 -6.69 -18.24
N ALA A 32 25.67 -6.85 -17.54
CA ALA A 32 26.99 -6.49 -18.09
C ALA A 32 27.47 -7.50 -19.15
N LEU A 33 27.10 -8.78 -19.03
CA LEU A 33 27.42 -9.81 -20.04
C LEU A 33 26.63 -9.64 -21.35
N ALA A 34 25.40 -9.11 -21.27
CA ALA A 34 24.58 -8.81 -22.44
C ALA A 34 25.16 -7.66 -23.29
N LEU A 35 25.75 -6.65 -22.65
CA LEU A 35 26.46 -5.57 -23.35
C LEU A 35 27.80 -6.02 -23.95
N ALA A 36 28.48 -7.02 -23.38
CA ALA A 36 29.72 -7.57 -23.93
C ALA A 36 29.49 -8.47 -25.17
N ARG A 37 28.32 -9.11 -25.29
CA ARG A 37 27.92 -9.87 -26.49
C ARG A 37 27.62 -8.99 -27.72
N ARG A 38 27.37 -7.67 -27.52
CA ARG A 38 27.10 -6.69 -28.61
C ARG A 38 28.27 -6.47 -29.58
N ARG A 39 29.46 -7.04 -29.35
CA ARG A 39 30.63 -6.88 -30.24
C ARG A 39 31.10 -8.15 -30.95
N ALA A 40 30.45 -9.30 -30.75
CA ALA A 40 31.00 -10.60 -31.19
C ALA A 40 30.37 -11.20 -32.46
N TYR A 41 29.33 -10.61 -33.04
CA TYR A 41 28.71 -11.10 -34.27
C TYR A 41 28.75 -10.04 -35.38
N GLY A 42 29.67 -10.24 -36.34
CA GLY A 42 29.54 -9.71 -37.70
C GLY A 42 30.57 -8.67 -38.13
N ASN A 43 31.69 -9.15 -38.70
CA ASN A 43 32.46 -8.41 -39.70
C ASN A 43 31.53 -7.98 -40.86
N ALA A 44 31.57 -6.69 -41.24
CA ALA A 44 30.99 -6.20 -42.49
C ALA A 44 32.10 -5.98 -43.53
N PRO A 45 31.89 -6.33 -44.81
CA PRO A 45 32.79 -5.96 -45.90
C PRO A 45 32.60 -4.48 -46.29
N SER A 46 33.62 -3.95 -46.96
CA SER A 46 33.84 -2.54 -47.31
C SER A 46 33.00 -1.98 -48.47
N SER A 47 32.40 -0.78 -48.25
CA SER A 47 32.08 0.34 -49.20
C SER A 47 31.03 0.12 -50.32
N PRO A 48 30.37 1.17 -50.92
CA PRO A 48 30.71 2.61 -50.93
C PRO A 48 29.59 3.64 -50.67
N ALA A 49 30.01 4.90 -50.62
CA ALA A 49 29.26 6.13 -50.34
C ALA A 49 28.00 6.40 -51.19
N GLY A 50 27.02 7.08 -50.58
CA GLY A 50 25.88 7.70 -51.27
C GLY A 50 24.87 8.31 -50.28
N ALA A 51 24.53 9.58 -50.47
CA ALA A 51 23.81 10.46 -49.55
C ALA A 51 22.29 10.19 -49.41
N ALA A 52 21.72 10.48 -48.24
CA ALA A 52 20.49 11.29 -48.01
C ALA A 52 20.05 11.18 -46.53
N GLY A 53 19.63 12.31 -45.95
CA GLY A 53 19.53 12.52 -44.50
C GLY A 53 18.39 11.81 -43.77
N ALA A 54 18.61 11.60 -42.46
CA ALA A 54 17.59 11.17 -41.51
C ALA A 54 17.57 12.14 -40.31
N ASN A 55 16.67 13.12 -40.37
CA ASN A 55 16.10 13.74 -39.18
C ASN A 55 15.03 12.77 -38.65
N GLY A 56 15.29 12.13 -37.51
CA GLY A 56 14.35 11.16 -36.93
C GLY A 56 14.85 10.64 -35.58
N ALA A 57 15.10 11.52 -34.63
CA ALA A 57 15.27 11.11 -33.23
C ALA A 57 13.93 10.61 -32.69
N GLY A 58 13.70 9.30 -32.71
CA GLY A 58 12.47 8.66 -32.23
C GLY A 58 12.27 8.86 -30.72
N LYS A 59 11.09 9.37 -30.33
CA LYS A 59 10.65 9.69 -28.95
C LYS A 59 10.38 8.47 -28.05
N HIS A 60 11.00 7.31 -28.25
CA HIS A 60 10.48 6.04 -27.73
C HIS A 60 11.46 5.32 -26.79
N SER A 61 10.96 4.88 -25.61
CA SER A 61 11.74 4.18 -24.57
C SER A 61 11.63 2.65 -24.62
N ALA A 62 10.49 2.07 -25.02
CA ALA A 62 10.31 0.61 -25.08
C ALA A 62 9.10 0.17 -25.93
N ILE A 63 9.16 -1.01 -26.56
CA ILE A 63 8.01 -1.66 -27.23
C ILE A 63 7.84 -3.13 -26.83
N TYR A 64 6.60 -3.60 -26.67
CA TYR A 64 6.26 -5.02 -26.53
C TYR A 64 5.50 -5.51 -27.74
N LEU A 65 6.00 -6.58 -28.35
CA LEU A 65 5.31 -7.32 -29.40
C LEU A 65 4.50 -8.46 -28.79
N THR A 66 3.21 -8.52 -29.08
CA THR A 66 2.35 -9.66 -28.71
C THR A 66 1.93 -10.41 -29.96
N ASP A 67 2.11 -11.73 -29.99
CA ASP A 67 1.55 -12.60 -31.04
C ASP A 67 0.38 -13.39 -30.48
N GLY A 68 -0.82 -13.17 -31.04
CA GLY A 68 -2.07 -13.74 -30.55
C GLY A 68 -2.23 -15.26 -30.74
N ASN A 69 -1.48 -15.87 -31.66
CA ASN A 69 -1.81 -17.20 -32.14
C ASN A 69 -0.84 -18.29 -31.64
N GLY A 70 -1.25 -19.12 -30.67
CA GLY A 70 -0.41 -20.20 -30.11
C GLY A 70 -0.16 -21.38 -31.07
N THR A 71 -1.12 -21.68 -31.96
CA THR A 71 -1.10 -22.90 -32.78
C THR A 71 -0.39 -22.77 -34.14
N THR A 72 -0.22 -21.55 -34.67
CA THR A 72 0.40 -21.29 -36.00
C THR A 72 1.66 -20.42 -35.93
N LEU A 73 2.29 -20.29 -34.75
CA LEU A 73 3.49 -19.48 -34.51
C LEU A 73 4.59 -19.60 -35.58
N GLN A 74 4.74 -20.78 -36.20
CA GLN A 74 5.72 -21.01 -37.27
C GLN A 74 5.50 -20.12 -38.51
N GLU A 75 4.26 -19.71 -38.80
CA GLU A 75 3.92 -18.98 -40.02
C GLU A 75 4.23 -17.48 -39.93
N HIS A 76 4.13 -16.90 -38.73
CA HIS A 76 4.44 -15.49 -38.47
C HIS A 76 5.88 -15.27 -38.01
N THR A 77 6.61 -16.35 -37.70
CA THR A 77 8.00 -16.29 -37.21
C THR A 77 8.89 -15.36 -38.06
N PRO A 78 8.85 -15.39 -39.41
CA PRO A 78 9.67 -14.47 -40.21
C PRO A 78 9.36 -12.99 -39.97
N LEU A 79 8.08 -12.64 -39.83
CA LEU A 79 7.64 -11.26 -39.58
C LEU A 79 8.02 -10.81 -38.17
N ILE A 80 7.84 -11.67 -37.17
CA ILE A 80 8.19 -11.40 -35.77
C ILE A 80 9.69 -11.16 -35.63
N LEU A 81 10.52 -12.02 -36.20
CA LEU A 81 11.98 -11.85 -36.18
C LEU A 81 12.41 -10.55 -36.88
N GLY A 82 11.79 -10.23 -38.01
CA GLY A 82 12.02 -8.97 -38.73
C GLY A 82 11.68 -7.74 -37.87
N MET A 83 10.50 -7.72 -37.26
CA MET A 83 10.03 -6.64 -36.39
C MET A 83 10.91 -6.49 -35.14
N LEU A 84 11.23 -7.59 -34.46
CA LEU A 84 12.10 -7.57 -33.27
C LEU A 84 13.48 -6.99 -33.62
N ASN A 85 14.08 -7.43 -34.74
CA ASN A 85 15.36 -6.90 -35.22
C ASN A 85 15.29 -5.43 -35.64
N TYR A 86 14.18 -4.98 -36.23
CA TYR A 86 13.98 -3.56 -36.51
C TYR A 86 13.90 -2.74 -35.22
N PHE A 87 13.03 -3.11 -34.28
CA PHE A 87 12.84 -2.34 -33.04
C PHE A 87 14.07 -2.38 -32.12
N GLU A 88 14.80 -3.49 -32.04
CA GLU A 88 16.02 -3.58 -31.21
C GLU A 88 17.11 -2.61 -31.70
N ARG A 89 17.17 -2.34 -33.02
CA ARG A 89 18.10 -1.35 -33.60
C ARG A 89 17.72 0.10 -33.27
N HIS A 90 16.45 0.37 -32.97
CA HIS A 90 15.92 1.74 -32.84
C HIS A 90 15.43 2.09 -31.43
N LEU A 91 15.25 1.11 -30.54
CA LEU A 91 14.69 1.28 -29.20
C LEU A 91 15.61 0.65 -28.14
N PRO A 92 15.71 1.23 -26.94
CA PRO A 92 16.58 0.68 -25.89
C PRO A 92 16.03 -0.61 -25.25
N PHE A 93 14.71 -0.84 -25.31
CA PHE A 93 14.07 -2.03 -24.78
C PHE A 93 13.00 -2.59 -25.74
N VAL A 94 13.07 -3.90 -26.00
CA VAL A 94 12.09 -4.64 -26.79
C VAL A 94 11.68 -5.89 -26.03
N GLY A 95 10.38 -6.08 -25.85
CA GLY A 95 9.78 -7.23 -25.19
C GLY A 95 8.93 -8.07 -26.15
N TYR A 96 8.72 -9.34 -25.78
CA TYR A 96 7.85 -10.27 -26.50
C TYR A 96 6.91 -10.99 -25.53
N PHE A 97 5.66 -11.20 -25.95
CA PHE A 97 4.66 -11.97 -25.23
C PHE A 97 3.80 -12.79 -26.18
N THR A 98 3.42 -14.00 -25.78
CA THR A 98 2.37 -14.77 -26.43
C THR A 98 1.28 -15.14 -25.42
N PRO A 99 -0.02 -14.90 -25.70
CA PRO A 99 -1.10 -15.23 -24.77
C PRO A 99 -1.18 -16.72 -24.42
N PHE A 100 -0.75 -17.60 -25.34
CA PHE A 100 -0.84 -19.05 -25.19
C PHE A 100 0.51 -19.73 -25.36
N GLY A 101 0.81 -20.71 -24.50
CA GLY A 101 2.05 -21.49 -24.60
C GLY A 101 1.84 -23.00 -24.68
N GLY A 102 2.93 -23.71 -25.01
CA GLY A 102 2.90 -25.17 -25.17
C GLY A 102 2.60 -25.93 -23.87
N ASN A 103 2.04 -27.13 -24.00
CA ASN A 103 1.61 -27.96 -22.87
C ASN A 103 2.78 -28.36 -21.95
N GLN A 104 2.64 -28.11 -20.64
CA GLN A 104 3.59 -28.57 -19.63
C GLN A 104 3.55 -30.10 -19.53
N GLY A 105 4.53 -30.78 -20.12
CA GLY A 105 4.68 -32.23 -20.05
C GLY A 105 5.06 -32.92 -21.37
N ALA A 106 4.91 -32.24 -22.50
CA ALA A 106 5.45 -32.72 -23.77
C ALA A 106 6.97 -32.47 -23.78
N LYS A 107 7.77 -33.51 -24.05
CA LYS A 107 9.24 -33.42 -24.15
C LYS A 107 9.67 -32.36 -25.18
N GLY A 108 9.84 -31.10 -24.77
CA GLY A 108 10.60 -30.04 -25.44
C GLY A 108 10.46 -29.85 -26.96
N ASN A 109 9.40 -30.34 -27.61
CA ASN A 109 9.28 -30.37 -29.07
C ASN A 109 7.99 -29.71 -29.59
N HIS A 110 7.23 -29.03 -28.71
CA HIS A 110 6.06 -28.25 -29.14
C HIS A 110 6.52 -27.10 -30.06
N PRO A 111 5.78 -26.77 -31.15
CA PRO A 111 6.09 -25.64 -32.01
C PRO A 111 6.28 -24.32 -31.24
N THR A 112 5.43 -24.08 -30.24
CA THR A 112 5.49 -22.91 -29.34
C THR A 112 6.77 -22.84 -28.51
N ASP A 113 7.22 -23.97 -27.94
CA ASP A 113 8.46 -24.02 -27.16
C ASP A 113 9.71 -23.79 -28.01
N ARG A 114 9.65 -24.19 -29.29
CA ARG A 114 10.71 -23.92 -30.27
C ARG A 114 10.73 -22.45 -30.65
N HIS A 115 9.56 -21.85 -30.89
CA HIS A 115 9.42 -20.42 -31.17
C HIS A 115 9.87 -19.55 -30.00
N LEU A 116 9.47 -19.87 -28.76
CA LEU A 116 9.90 -19.12 -27.57
C LEU A 116 11.41 -19.20 -27.33
N ARG A 117 12.04 -20.36 -27.58
CA ARG A 117 13.51 -20.49 -27.55
C ARG A 117 14.20 -19.68 -28.64
N LEU A 118 13.61 -19.62 -29.82
CA LEU A 118 14.09 -18.78 -30.93
C LEU A 118 13.99 -17.28 -30.57
N VAL A 119 12.84 -16.82 -30.10
CA VAL A 119 12.65 -15.43 -29.67
C VAL A 119 13.56 -15.10 -28.49
N GLN A 120 13.71 -16.00 -27.51
CA GLN A 120 14.68 -15.86 -26.41
C GLN A 120 16.11 -15.64 -26.91
N SER A 121 16.51 -16.31 -27.98
CA SER A 121 17.85 -16.13 -28.57
C SER A 121 18.07 -14.73 -29.17
N VAL A 122 16.98 -14.02 -29.50
CA VAL A 122 17.00 -12.67 -30.08
C VAL A 122 16.85 -11.60 -29.00
N VAL A 123 15.79 -11.65 -28.18
CA VAL A 123 15.48 -10.59 -27.19
C VAL A 123 15.95 -10.88 -25.75
N GLY A 124 16.36 -12.12 -25.44
CA GLY A 124 16.73 -12.56 -24.09
C GLY A 124 15.52 -12.72 -23.14
N GLY A 125 15.73 -13.31 -21.96
CA GLY A 125 14.69 -13.54 -20.93
C GLY A 125 14.38 -15.02 -20.67
N GLU A 126 13.47 -15.30 -19.72
CA GLU A 126 13.01 -16.67 -19.40
C GLU A 126 11.76 -17.03 -20.24
N PRO A 127 11.75 -18.13 -21.01
CA PRO A 127 10.63 -18.50 -21.88
C PRO A 127 9.29 -18.60 -21.14
N SER A 128 9.32 -19.13 -19.91
CA SER A 128 8.16 -19.24 -19.02
C SER A 128 7.52 -17.91 -18.66
N SER A 129 8.27 -16.81 -18.75
CA SER A 129 7.76 -15.46 -18.49
C SER A 129 7.24 -14.75 -19.73
N MET A 130 7.50 -15.28 -20.93
CA MET A 130 7.05 -14.73 -22.22
C MET A 130 5.67 -15.27 -22.65
N MET A 131 5.04 -16.12 -21.84
CA MET A 131 3.78 -16.79 -22.15
C MET A 131 2.68 -16.49 -21.12
N GLY A 132 1.43 -16.51 -21.57
CA GLY A 132 0.24 -16.33 -20.75
C GLY A 132 -0.25 -17.63 -20.10
N VAL A 133 -1.14 -18.35 -20.79
CA VAL A 133 -1.82 -19.56 -20.30
C VAL A 133 -1.46 -20.76 -21.19
N PRO A 134 -1.18 -21.95 -20.66
CA PRO A 134 -1.00 -23.17 -21.47
C PRO A 134 -2.21 -23.46 -22.38
N GLU A 135 -1.98 -23.95 -23.59
CA GLU A 135 -3.05 -24.20 -24.58
C GLU A 135 -4.11 -25.21 -24.09
N ASP A 136 -3.71 -26.30 -23.42
CA ASP A 136 -4.66 -27.28 -22.87
C ASP A 136 -5.57 -26.68 -21.79
N GLU A 137 -5.02 -25.75 -21.00
CA GLU A 137 -5.75 -25.04 -19.96
C GLU A 137 -6.70 -23.99 -20.54
N ALA A 138 -6.25 -23.24 -21.56
CA ALA A 138 -7.09 -22.31 -22.30
C ALA A 138 -8.29 -23.02 -22.95
N ALA A 139 -8.06 -24.17 -23.58
CA ALA A 139 -9.12 -24.99 -24.16
C ALA A 139 -10.16 -25.45 -23.13
N ARG A 140 -9.72 -25.84 -21.92
CA ARG A 140 -10.63 -26.22 -20.81
C ARG A 140 -11.49 -25.04 -20.34
N LEU A 141 -10.90 -23.86 -20.17
CA LEU A 141 -11.62 -22.67 -19.72
C LEU A 141 -12.65 -22.19 -20.75
N ILE A 142 -12.31 -22.26 -22.04
CA ILE A 142 -13.24 -21.95 -23.14
C ILE A 142 -14.40 -22.95 -23.16
N ALA A 143 -14.12 -24.26 -23.05
CA ALA A 143 -15.15 -25.29 -22.99
C ALA A 143 -16.10 -25.13 -21.79
N ALA A 144 -15.61 -24.55 -20.69
CA ALA A 144 -16.41 -24.25 -19.49
C ALA A 144 -17.16 -22.90 -19.56
N GLY A 145 -17.07 -22.15 -20.67
CA GLY A 145 -17.70 -20.83 -20.80
C GLY A 145 -17.05 -19.73 -19.94
N LYS A 146 -15.83 -19.96 -19.44
CA LYS A 146 -15.10 -19.08 -18.52
C LYS A 146 -14.15 -18.12 -19.24
N THR A 147 -14.60 -17.49 -20.32
CA THR A 147 -13.77 -16.62 -21.18
C THR A 147 -13.21 -15.41 -20.42
N ALA A 148 -13.98 -14.83 -19.49
CA ALA A 148 -13.52 -13.72 -18.65
C ALA A 148 -12.36 -14.11 -17.71
N GLU A 149 -12.41 -15.33 -17.15
CA GLU A 149 -11.34 -15.88 -16.29
C GLU A 149 -10.06 -16.13 -17.10
N LEU A 150 -10.20 -16.66 -18.32
CA LEU A 150 -9.07 -16.86 -19.24
C LEU A 150 -8.39 -15.52 -19.58
N GLN A 151 -9.19 -14.50 -19.92
CA GLN A 151 -8.68 -13.15 -20.18
C GLN A 151 -7.90 -12.61 -18.98
N ASP A 152 -8.49 -12.60 -17.79
CA ASP A 152 -7.84 -12.08 -16.57
C ASP A 152 -6.49 -12.73 -16.30
N ARG A 153 -6.36 -14.03 -16.55
CA ARG A 153 -5.10 -14.77 -16.40
C ARG A 153 -4.04 -14.39 -17.44
N VAL A 154 -4.45 -14.24 -18.70
CA VAL A 154 -3.56 -13.73 -19.77
C VAL A 154 -3.07 -12.32 -19.42
N PHE A 155 -3.96 -11.45 -18.93
CA PHE A 155 -3.61 -10.09 -18.50
C PHE A 155 -2.63 -10.08 -17.32
N ALA A 156 -2.87 -10.91 -16.30
CA ALA A 156 -1.99 -11.01 -15.14
C ALA A 156 -0.57 -11.48 -15.55
N ALA A 157 -0.47 -12.47 -16.45
CA ALA A 157 0.80 -12.94 -16.97
C ALA A 157 1.51 -11.87 -17.80
N PHE A 158 0.77 -11.18 -18.69
CA PHE A 158 1.28 -10.07 -19.48
C PHE A 158 1.82 -8.94 -18.59
N ALA A 159 1.05 -8.51 -17.57
CA ALA A 159 1.44 -7.45 -16.66
C ALA A 159 2.69 -7.82 -15.83
N LYS A 160 2.79 -9.07 -15.38
CA LYS A 160 3.97 -9.60 -14.68
C LYS A 160 5.22 -9.55 -15.56
N ASN A 161 5.08 -9.84 -16.85
CA ASN A 161 6.18 -9.73 -17.81
C ASN A 161 6.52 -8.25 -18.09
N LYS A 162 5.50 -7.43 -18.38
CA LYS A 162 5.63 -5.99 -18.67
C LYS A 162 6.33 -5.20 -17.56
N ALA A 163 6.06 -5.51 -16.30
CA ALA A 163 6.67 -4.85 -15.13
C ALA A 163 8.21 -4.85 -15.14
N ARG A 164 8.85 -5.73 -15.91
CA ARG A 164 10.31 -5.80 -16.05
C ARG A 164 10.92 -4.70 -16.94
N LEU A 165 10.14 -4.04 -17.79
CA LEU A 165 10.62 -3.07 -18.78
C LEU A 165 10.10 -1.62 -18.58
N GLY A 166 9.32 -1.34 -17.54
CA GLY A 166 8.80 0.01 -17.25
C GLY A 166 7.67 0.45 -18.19
N GLU A 167 7.51 1.77 -18.41
CA GLU A 167 6.53 2.31 -19.37
C GLU A 167 6.90 1.89 -20.80
N SER A 168 6.16 0.91 -21.34
CA SER A 168 6.35 0.39 -22.69
C SER A 168 5.09 0.53 -23.54
N LYS A 169 5.28 0.76 -24.83
CA LYS A 169 4.20 0.70 -25.84
C LYS A 169 3.89 -0.75 -26.15
N ASP A 170 2.62 -1.09 -26.33
CA ASP A 170 2.20 -2.45 -26.66
C ASP A 170 1.78 -2.49 -28.13
N LEU A 171 2.22 -3.51 -28.87
CA LEU A 171 1.91 -3.73 -30.27
C LEU A 171 1.45 -5.19 -30.43
N VAL A 172 0.25 -5.39 -30.97
CA VAL A 172 -0.30 -6.75 -31.17
C VAL A 172 -0.25 -7.11 -32.65
N LEU A 173 0.37 -8.25 -32.95
CA LEU A 173 0.37 -8.86 -34.28
C LEU A 173 -0.72 -9.95 -34.31
N VAL A 174 -1.56 -9.89 -35.35
CA VAL A 174 -2.76 -10.73 -35.48
C VAL A 174 -2.71 -11.51 -36.80
N GLY A 175 -2.86 -12.83 -36.74
CA GLY A 175 -2.73 -13.75 -37.89
C GLY A 175 -4.02 -14.43 -38.40
N SER A 176 -3.87 -15.52 -39.19
CA SER A 176 -4.95 -16.35 -39.79
C SER A 176 -5.09 -17.75 -39.12
N PRO A 177 -6.24 -18.49 -39.20
CA PRO A 177 -6.84 -19.12 -38.00
C PRO A 177 -6.93 -20.67 -37.97
N PRO A 178 -7.52 -21.26 -36.89
CA PRO A 178 -8.97 -21.53 -36.91
C PRO A 178 -9.80 -20.83 -35.82
N MET A 179 -11.11 -20.70 -36.12
CA MET A 179 -12.17 -19.82 -35.59
C MET A 179 -12.29 -19.48 -34.08
N VAL A 180 -11.49 -20.04 -33.18
CA VAL A 180 -11.59 -19.75 -31.73
C VAL A 180 -10.62 -18.65 -31.29
N GLY A 181 -9.48 -18.48 -31.99
CA GLY A 181 -8.43 -17.52 -31.62
C GLY A 181 -8.70 -16.07 -32.02
N GLU A 182 -9.31 -15.83 -33.20
CA GLU A 182 -9.44 -14.46 -33.76
C GLU A 182 -10.31 -13.53 -32.90
N GLN A 183 -11.33 -14.07 -32.23
CA GLN A 183 -12.18 -13.30 -31.31
C GLN A 183 -11.43 -12.90 -30.04
N LEU A 184 -10.62 -13.82 -29.51
CA LEU A 184 -9.85 -13.62 -28.30
C LEU A 184 -8.69 -12.64 -28.51
N ASP A 185 -8.05 -12.65 -29.68
CA ASP A 185 -7.02 -11.67 -30.07
C ASP A 185 -7.59 -10.24 -30.13
N ALA A 186 -8.81 -10.10 -30.65
CA ALA A 186 -9.52 -8.83 -30.69
C ALA A 186 -9.87 -8.34 -29.29
N GLU A 187 -10.32 -9.24 -28.41
CA GLU A 187 -10.61 -8.95 -27.01
C GLU A 187 -9.35 -8.54 -26.23
N ILE A 188 -8.22 -9.22 -26.46
CA ILE A 188 -6.93 -8.92 -25.84
C ILE A 188 -6.42 -7.55 -26.30
N ALA A 189 -6.39 -7.28 -27.61
CA ALA A 189 -5.97 -6.00 -28.16
C ALA A 189 -6.83 -4.84 -27.66
N ALA A 190 -8.15 -5.02 -27.60
CA ALA A 190 -9.09 -4.01 -27.08
C ALA A 190 -8.91 -3.73 -25.60
N ALA A 191 -8.68 -4.76 -24.79
CA ALA A 191 -8.49 -4.60 -23.35
C ALA A 191 -7.10 -4.03 -22.99
N LEU A 192 -6.06 -4.35 -23.77
CA LEU A 192 -4.73 -3.70 -23.67
C LEU A 192 -4.73 -2.26 -24.18
N GLY A 193 -5.67 -1.90 -25.07
CA GLY A 193 -5.63 -0.64 -25.82
C GLY A 193 -4.44 -0.58 -26.79
N ALA A 194 -3.98 -1.75 -27.26
CA ALA A 194 -2.79 -1.88 -28.08
C ALA A 194 -3.14 -1.81 -29.58
N PRO A 195 -2.41 -1.03 -30.40
CA PRO A 195 -2.57 -1.05 -31.84
C PRO A 195 -2.27 -2.42 -32.46
N VAL A 196 -2.93 -2.70 -33.59
CA VAL A 196 -2.89 -4.00 -34.28
C VAL A 196 -2.24 -3.89 -35.67
N VAL A 197 -1.39 -4.86 -35.98
CA VAL A 197 -0.90 -5.18 -37.34
C VAL A 197 -1.48 -6.52 -37.77
N LEU A 198 -2.11 -6.57 -38.96
CA LEU A 198 -2.63 -7.82 -39.52
C LEU A 198 -1.55 -8.53 -40.34
N ALA A 199 -1.22 -9.75 -39.97
CA ALA A 199 -0.44 -10.69 -40.76
C ALA A 199 -1.38 -11.61 -41.56
N ILE A 200 -1.28 -11.57 -42.88
CA ILE A 200 -2.13 -12.36 -43.78
C ILE A 200 -1.26 -13.37 -44.51
N ASP A 201 -1.65 -14.64 -44.48
CA ASP A 201 -0.99 -15.66 -45.29
C ASP A 201 -1.49 -15.58 -46.75
N GLY A 202 -0.60 -15.20 -47.65
CA GLY A 202 -0.84 -15.14 -49.09
C GLY A 202 -0.51 -16.44 -49.85
N GLY A 203 -0.03 -17.48 -49.15
CA GLY A 203 0.32 -18.78 -49.74
C GLY A 203 -0.89 -19.72 -49.90
N GLU A 204 -1.91 -19.59 -49.05
CA GLU A 204 -3.16 -20.35 -49.15
C GLU A 204 -4.25 -19.64 -49.98
N LEU A 205 -4.11 -18.33 -50.20
CA LEU A 205 -5.10 -17.50 -50.88
C LEU A 205 -4.66 -17.25 -52.33
N THR A 206 -5.52 -17.61 -53.29
CA THR A 206 -5.14 -17.74 -54.69
C THR A 206 -5.27 -16.46 -55.52
N SER A 207 -5.83 -15.38 -54.96
CA SER A 207 -5.91 -14.08 -55.64
C SER A 207 -5.78 -12.85 -54.71
N PRO A 208 -5.31 -11.69 -55.22
CA PRO A 208 -5.29 -10.43 -54.47
C PRO A 208 -6.66 -10.00 -53.91
N ALA A 209 -7.76 -10.42 -54.57
CA ALA A 209 -9.12 -10.14 -54.11
C ALA A 209 -9.47 -10.94 -52.85
N GLU A 210 -9.04 -12.21 -52.77
CA GLU A 210 -9.22 -13.06 -51.59
C GLU A 210 -8.40 -12.56 -50.41
N ILE A 211 -7.14 -12.18 -50.65
CA ILE A 211 -6.23 -11.59 -49.64
C ILE A 211 -6.84 -10.30 -49.07
N TYR A 212 -7.33 -9.40 -49.93
CA TYR A 212 -7.98 -8.17 -49.48
C TYR A 212 -9.31 -8.44 -48.73
N ARG A 213 -10.10 -9.43 -49.18
CA ARG A 213 -11.33 -9.83 -48.48
C ARG A 213 -11.02 -10.38 -47.09
N ALA A 214 -9.98 -11.19 -46.94
CA ALA A 214 -9.51 -11.69 -45.64
C ALA A 214 -9.08 -10.53 -44.73
N ALA A 215 -8.33 -9.55 -45.25
CA ALA A 215 -7.96 -8.33 -44.52
C ALA A 215 -9.19 -7.55 -44.03
N THR A 216 -10.19 -7.42 -44.90
CA THR A 216 -11.41 -6.64 -44.65
C THR A 216 -12.30 -7.31 -43.61
N LEU A 217 -12.53 -8.63 -43.73
CA LEU A 217 -13.30 -9.41 -42.75
C LEU A 217 -12.66 -9.34 -41.36
N ARG A 218 -11.33 -9.44 -41.27
CA ARG A 218 -10.62 -9.30 -39.99
C ARG A 218 -10.72 -7.89 -39.43
N ARG A 219 -10.49 -6.86 -40.25
CA ARG A 219 -10.70 -5.48 -39.83
C ARG A 219 -12.14 -5.26 -39.34
N GLN A 220 -13.12 -5.92 -39.94
CA GLN A 220 -14.52 -5.85 -39.56
C GLN A 220 -14.78 -6.53 -38.21
N LEU A 221 -14.20 -7.70 -37.92
CA LEU A 221 -14.29 -8.33 -36.58
C LEU A 221 -13.81 -7.39 -35.46
N TYR A 222 -12.67 -6.72 -35.65
CA TYR A 222 -12.13 -5.74 -34.70
C TYR A 222 -12.96 -4.46 -34.63
N ARG A 223 -13.73 -4.13 -35.68
CA ARG A 223 -14.71 -3.03 -35.70
C ARG A 223 -16.06 -3.40 -35.10
N GLU A 224 -16.53 -4.64 -35.24
CA GLU A 224 -17.84 -5.12 -34.77
C GLU A 224 -17.82 -5.46 -33.28
N HIS A 225 -16.67 -5.86 -32.73
CA HIS A 225 -16.46 -5.92 -31.27
C HIS A 225 -16.69 -4.58 -30.56
N ARG A 226 -16.61 -3.46 -31.30
CA ARG A 226 -17.02 -2.14 -30.82
C ARG A 226 -18.53 -2.05 -30.53
N ALA A 227 -19.36 -2.78 -31.28
CA ALA A 227 -20.81 -2.71 -31.19
C ALA A 227 -21.38 -3.62 -30.08
N SER A 228 -20.74 -4.76 -29.81
CA SER A 228 -21.19 -5.72 -28.78
C SER A 228 -20.56 -5.49 -27.39
N ALA A 229 -19.31 -5.02 -27.31
CA ALA A 229 -18.57 -4.91 -26.04
C ALA A 229 -18.42 -3.48 -25.50
N ARG A 230 -18.95 -2.45 -26.19
CA ARG A 230 -18.79 -1.02 -25.84
C ARG A 230 -17.32 -0.56 -25.68
N CYS A 231 -16.32 -1.32 -26.15
CA CYS A 231 -14.89 -1.00 -25.99
C CYS A 231 -14.35 0.06 -26.99
N LEU A 232 -13.17 0.63 -26.71
CA LEU A 232 -12.40 1.49 -27.62
C LEU A 232 -12.17 0.82 -28.98
N ALA A 233 -12.15 1.61 -30.06
CA ALA A 233 -11.74 1.13 -31.37
C ALA A 233 -10.24 0.82 -31.34
N VAL A 234 -9.87 -0.45 -31.54
CA VAL A 234 -8.48 -0.88 -31.62
C VAL A 234 -7.81 -0.17 -32.82
N PRO A 235 -6.73 0.61 -32.62
CA PRO A 235 -6.07 1.30 -33.71
C PRO A 235 -5.44 0.29 -34.65
N PHE A 236 -5.80 0.37 -35.92
CA PHE A 236 -5.28 -0.52 -36.95
C PHE A 236 -4.14 0.16 -37.69
N LEU A 237 -2.92 -0.38 -37.56
CA LEU A 237 -1.71 0.21 -38.16
C LEU A 237 -1.54 -0.17 -39.63
N GLY A 238 -2.07 -1.32 -40.05
CA GLY A 238 -1.96 -1.81 -41.41
C GLY A 238 -1.80 -3.33 -41.49
N ALA A 239 -1.68 -3.83 -42.72
CA ALA A 239 -1.55 -5.25 -43.02
C ALA A 239 -0.20 -5.58 -43.67
N ILE A 240 0.38 -6.72 -43.29
CA ILE A 240 1.52 -7.35 -43.95
C ILE A 240 1.03 -8.66 -44.56
N VAL A 241 1.20 -8.82 -45.86
CA VAL A 241 0.89 -10.07 -46.57
C VAL A 241 2.16 -10.90 -46.67
N ASN A 242 2.19 -12.08 -46.06
CA ASN A 242 3.34 -12.99 -46.03
C ASN A 242 3.18 -14.12 -47.07
N LYS A 243 4.28 -14.79 -47.42
CA LYS A 243 4.31 -15.97 -48.29
C LYS A 243 3.72 -15.76 -49.70
N ILE A 244 3.94 -14.59 -50.32
CA ILE A 244 3.52 -14.36 -51.71
C ILE A 244 4.44 -15.16 -52.66
N PRO A 245 3.92 -15.96 -53.60
CA PRO A 245 4.75 -16.74 -54.52
C PRO A 245 5.81 -15.88 -55.23
N ALA A 246 7.09 -16.23 -55.07
CA ALA A 246 8.22 -15.40 -55.54
C ALA A 246 8.17 -15.09 -57.06
N ARG A 247 7.67 -16.03 -57.87
CA ARG A 247 7.53 -15.86 -59.33
C ARG A 247 6.59 -14.71 -59.72
N ASP A 248 5.58 -14.42 -58.90
CA ASP A 248 4.51 -13.47 -59.20
C ASP A 248 4.54 -12.26 -58.26
N HIS A 249 5.60 -12.13 -57.44
CA HIS A 249 5.68 -11.20 -56.31
C HIS A 249 5.51 -9.74 -56.72
N ALA A 250 6.24 -9.27 -57.75
CA ALA A 250 6.20 -7.87 -58.17
C ALA A 250 4.80 -7.44 -58.66
N ILE A 251 4.15 -8.30 -59.46
CA ILE A 251 2.83 -8.05 -60.02
C ILE A 251 1.76 -8.11 -58.92
N THR A 252 1.81 -9.16 -58.09
CA THR A 252 0.87 -9.36 -56.99
C THR A 252 0.97 -8.24 -55.95
N SER A 253 2.18 -7.81 -55.60
CA SER A 253 2.42 -6.72 -54.66
C SER A 253 1.85 -5.39 -55.15
N ALA A 254 2.02 -5.07 -56.45
CA ALA A 254 1.45 -3.86 -57.04
C ALA A 254 -0.10 -3.88 -57.04
N GLN A 255 -0.69 -5.04 -57.36
CA GLN A 255 -2.15 -5.23 -57.33
C GLN A 255 -2.71 -5.13 -55.90
N LEU A 256 -2.02 -5.71 -54.92
CA LEU A 256 -2.38 -5.61 -53.50
C LEU A 256 -2.30 -4.16 -53.03
N LYS A 257 -1.20 -3.45 -53.33
CA LYS A 257 -1.03 -2.04 -52.93
C LYS A 257 -2.19 -1.17 -53.39
N ARG A 258 -2.52 -1.23 -54.68
CA ARG A 258 -3.65 -0.48 -55.25
C ARG A 258 -4.98 -0.82 -54.56
N ARG A 259 -5.25 -2.10 -54.34
CA ARG A 259 -6.54 -2.55 -53.77
C ARG A 259 -6.69 -2.20 -52.30
N PHE A 260 -5.61 -2.26 -51.54
CA PHE A 260 -5.56 -1.86 -50.13
C PHE A 260 -5.70 -0.33 -49.97
N GLU A 261 -5.07 0.45 -50.87
CA GLU A 261 -5.25 1.91 -50.95
C GLU A 261 -6.70 2.30 -51.28
N GLU A 262 -7.32 1.71 -52.31
CA GLU A 262 -8.74 1.91 -52.66
C GLU A 262 -9.68 1.50 -51.52
N GLY A 263 -9.27 0.50 -50.74
CA GLY A 263 -10.00 -0.08 -49.61
C GLY A 263 -9.82 0.62 -48.26
N GLY A 264 -8.91 1.60 -48.16
CA GLY A 264 -8.62 2.32 -46.93
C GLY A 264 -8.01 1.44 -45.82
N ILE A 265 -7.25 0.40 -46.17
CA ILE A 265 -6.44 -0.44 -45.26
C ILE A 265 -4.97 -0.18 -45.62
N PRO A 266 -4.14 0.43 -44.75
CA PRO A 266 -2.72 0.63 -45.07
C PRO A 266 -2.02 -0.71 -45.31
N LEU A 267 -1.41 -0.89 -46.48
CA LEU A 267 -0.54 -2.04 -46.75
C LEU A 267 0.87 -1.69 -46.29
N LEU A 268 1.33 -2.34 -45.22
CA LEU A 268 2.66 -2.15 -44.65
C LEU A 268 3.71 -2.94 -45.43
N GLY A 269 3.35 -4.08 -46.02
CA GLY A 269 4.31 -4.88 -46.76
C GLY A 269 3.71 -6.09 -47.44
N ALA A 270 4.44 -6.60 -48.43
CA ALA A 270 4.09 -7.76 -49.22
C ALA A 270 5.36 -8.63 -49.34
N VAL A 271 5.48 -9.64 -48.49
CA VAL A 271 6.71 -10.43 -48.30
C VAL A 271 6.67 -11.67 -49.20
N PRO A 272 7.71 -11.91 -50.03
CA PRO A 272 7.78 -13.06 -50.90
C PRO A 272 8.04 -14.35 -50.11
N ASP A 273 7.56 -15.44 -50.66
CA ASP A 273 7.85 -16.79 -50.21
C ASP A 273 9.20 -17.25 -50.76
N VAL A 274 10.20 -17.40 -49.89
CA VAL A 274 11.55 -17.83 -50.25
C VAL A 274 11.81 -19.27 -49.84
N GLY A 275 12.44 -20.05 -50.72
CA GLY A 275 12.67 -21.48 -50.53
C GLY A 275 13.48 -21.83 -49.28
N ILE A 276 14.45 -21.00 -48.91
CA ILE A 276 15.32 -21.20 -47.73
C ILE A 276 14.55 -21.20 -46.40
N LEU A 277 13.39 -20.53 -46.32
CA LEU A 277 12.59 -20.55 -45.09
C LEU A 277 11.76 -21.83 -44.95
N ARG A 278 11.58 -22.59 -46.04
CA ARG A 278 10.84 -23.87 -46.09
C ARG A 278 11.74 -25.10 -46.01
N SER A 279 13.02 -24.95 -46.31
CA SER A 279 13.98 -26.05 -46.36
C SER A 279 14.16 -26.70 -44.99
N VAL A 280 14.51 -27.99 -44.98
CA VAL A 280 14.77 -28.75 -43.75
C VAL A 280 16.27 -28.93 -43.59
N ARG A 281 16.81 -28.62 -42.41
CA ARG A 281 18.24 -28.79 -42.10
C ARG A 281 18.54 -30.20 -41.58
N LEU A 282 19.78 -30.66 -41.75
CA LEU A 282 20.19 -32.02 -41.37
C LEU A 282 20.26 -32.23 -39.85
N ASP A 283 20.43 -31.17 -39.06
CA ASP A 283 20.26 -31.23 -37.60
C ASP A 283 18.80 -31.49 -37.19
N GLU A 284 17.84 -30.90 -37.90
CA GLU A 284 16.39 -31.18 -37.74
C GLU A 284 16.09 -32.66 -38.07
N VAL A 285 16.70 -33.20 -39.14
CA VAL A 285 16.56 -34.61 -39.54
C VAL A 285 17.13 -35.54 -38.47
N LYS A 286 18.32 -35.21 -37.96
CA LYS A 286 18.99 -35.96 -36.89
C LYS A 286 18.11 -36.06 -35.65
N GLU A 287 17.51 -34.95 -35.23
CA GLU A 287 16.63 -34.91 -34.06
C GLU A 287 15.33 -35.69 -34.29
N ALA A 288 14.64 -35.46 -35.42
CA ALA A 288 13.37 -36.10 -35.74
C ALA A 288 13.47 -37.63 -35.84
N LEU A 289 14.58 -38.13 -36.37
CA LEU A 289 14.81 -39.56 -36.56
C LEU A 289 15.54 -40.22 -35.37
N GLY A 290 16.10 -39.44 -34.44
CA GLY A 290 17.00 -39.96 -33.41
C GLY A 290 18.29 -40.53 -34.03
N ALA A 291 18.80 -39.88 -35.06
CA ALA A 291 19.94 -40.36 -35.83
C ALA A 291 21.28 -40.16 -35.10
N ASP A 292 22.17 -41.13 -35.25
CA ASP A 292 23.57 -41.03 -34.85
C ASP A 292 24.42 -40.42 -35.97
N VAL A 293 25.30 -39.50 -35.62
CA VAL A 293 26.26 -38.92 -36.58
C VAL A 293 27.49 -39.84 -36.65
N LEU A 294 27.67 -40.53 -37.77
CA LEU A 294 28.82 -41.41 -37.99
C LEU A 294 30.03 -40.63 -38.51
N PHE A 295 29.74 -39.70 -39.41
CA PHE A 295 30.74 -38.85 -40.03
C PHE A 295 30.16 -37.46 -40.30
N SER A 296 30.86 -36.40 -39.88
CA SER A 296 30.51 -35.01 -40.17
C SER A 296 31.72 -34.13 -39.87
N SER A 297 31.96 -33.09 -40.69
CA SER A 297 32.90 -32.02 -40.37
C SER A 297 32.16 -30.84 -39.73
N THR A 298 32.89 -29.98 -39.00
CA THR A 298 32.34 -28.85 -38.25
C THR A 298 31.46 -27.96 -39.14
N GLY A 299 30.18 -27.82 -38.81
CA GLY A 299 29.22 -26.97 -39.53
C GLY A 299 28.37 -27.66 -40.61
N THR A 300 28.65 -28.92 -40.96
CA THR A 300 27.94 -29.60 -42.07
C THR A 300 26.52 -30.06 -41.76
N LEU A 301 26.13 -30.14 -40.48
CA LEU A 301 24.74 -30.42 -40.09
C LEU A 301 23.80 -29.20 -40.27
N ASP A 302 24.36 -28.00 -40.53
CA ASP A 302 23.62 -26.79 -40.89
C ASP A 302 23.14 -26.82 -42.35
N GLU A 303 23.57 -27.80 -43.14
CA GLU A 303 23.20 -27.90 -44.55
C GLU A 303 21.72 -28.30 -44.71
N GLU A 304 21.12 -27.75 -45.77
CA GLU A 304 19.73 -27.94 -46.14
C GLU A 304 19.64 -28.92 -47.30
N TYR A 305 18.65 -29.84 -47.26
CA TYR A 305 18.35 -30.69 -48.40
C TYR A 305 17.11 -30.19 -49.15
N SER A 306 17.14 -30.31 -50.48
CA SER A 306 16.01 -29.91 -51.33
C SER A 306 15.13 -31.11 -51.70
N TYR A 307 15.72 -32.31 -51.75
CA TYR A 307 15.06 -33.54 -52.18
C TYR A 307 15.60 -34.74 -51.40
N VAL A 308 14.78 -35.77 -51.24
CA VAL A 308 15.18 -37.05 -50.64
C VAL A 308 15.21 -38.11 -51.73
N ILE A 309 16.32 -38.83 -51.87
CA ILE A 309 16.47 -39.93 -52.83
C ILE A 309 16.62 -41.26 -52.08
N PRO A 310 15.61 -42.14 -52.11
CA PRO A 310 15.77 -43.52 -51.69
C PRO A 310 16.68 -44.26 -52.68
N ALA A 311 17.90 -44.58 -52.27
CA ALA A 311 18.88 -45.23 -53.14
C ALA A 311 18.95 -46.74 -52.86
N ALA A 312 18.26 -47.50 -53.70
CA ALA A 312 18.31 -48.98 -53.72
C ALA A 312 18.99 -49.53 -54.99
N GLN A 313 19.15 -48.71 -56.03
CA GLN A 313 19.77 -49.06 -57.31
C GLN A 313 21.30 -49.25 -57.24
N ARG A 314 21.93 -49.65 -58.36
CA ARG A 314 23.41 -49.74 -58.46
C ARG A 314 24.01 -48.32 -58.46
N LEU A 315 25.28 -48.21 -58.04
CA LEU A 315 25.99 -46.92 -57.98
C LEU A 315 25.95 -46.15 -59.30
N ALA A 316 26.13 -46.84 -60.44
CA ALA A 316 26.09 -46.22 -61.76
C ALA A 316 24.74 -45.53 -62.03
N ASP A 317 23.63 -46.22 -61.72
CA ASP A 317 22.27 -45.70 -61.92
C ASP A 317 22.01 -44.48 -61.01
N LEU A 318 22.50 -44.50 -59.76
CA LEU A 318 22.39 -43.37 -58.83
C LEU A 318 23.19 -42.15 -59.31
N LEU A 319 24.40 -42.35 -59.83
CA LEU A 319 25.24 -41.27 -60.36
C LEU A 319 24.63 -40.63 -61.62
N ASP A 320 23.98 -41.42 -62.47
CA ASP A 320 23.26 -40.90 -63.65
C ASP A 320 22.05 -40.03 -63.26
N ILE A 321 21.26 -40.45 -62.25
CA ILE A 321 20.16 -39.65 -61.68
C ILE A 321 20.69 -38.30 -61.17
N LEU A 322 21.77 -38.34 -60.40
CA LEU A 322 22.39 -37.14 -59.83
C LEU A 322 22.98 -36.19 -60.89
N ARG A 323 23.40 -36.72 -62.06
CA ARG A 323 23.95 -35.93 -63.16
C ARG A 323 22.87 -35.31 -64.05
N ASN A 324 21.79 -36.04 -64.33
CA ASN A 324 20.81 -35.66 -65.36
C ASN A 324 19.68 -34.77 -64.81
N ASP A 325 19.30 -34.90 -63.54
CA ASP A 325 18.11 -34.23 -63.00
C ASP A 325 18.40 -32.82 -62.43
N GLY A 326 19.66 -32.36 -62.46
CA GLY A 326 20.03 -31.02 -61.98
C GLY A 326 19.68 -30.77 -60.50
N LEU A 327 19.50 -31.83 -59.72
CA LEU A 327 18.99 -31.76 -58.35
C LEU A 327 20.01 -31.08 -57.44
N MET A 328 19.63 -29.92 -56.92
CA MET A 328 20.45 -29.16 -55.98
C MET A 328 20.40 -29.83 -54.60
N ARG A 329 21.49 -30.50 -54.21
CA ARG A 329 21.74 -30.99 -52.84
C ARG A 329 20.70 -32.00 -52.31
N PRO A 330 20.64 -33.21 -52.88
CA PRO A 330 19.77 -34.26 -52.36
C PRO A 330 20.32 -34.91 -51.07
N LEU A 331 19.41 -35.37 -50.21
CA LEU A 331 19.67 -36.26 -49.09
C LEU A 331 19.46 -37.71 -49.57
N ILE A 332 20.50 -38.52 -49.56
CA ILE A 332 20.44 -39.91 -50.00
C ILE A 332 20.05 -40.80 -48.82
N VAL A 333 19.03 -41.63 -48.98
CA VAL A 333 18.60 -42.60 -47.96
C VAL A 333 18.88 -44.00 -48.49
N THR A 334 19.75 -44.75 -47.82
CA THR A 334 20.12 -46.12 -48.24
C THR A 334 20.27 -47.04 -47.02
N THR A 335 20.56 -48.33 -47.23
CA THR A 335 20.75 -49.31 -46.16
C THR A 335 22.24 -49.52 -45.83
N VAL A 336 22.53 -49.97 -44.61
CA VAL A 336 23.92 -50.14 -44.12
C VAL A 336 24.74 -51.19 -44.86
N ASP A 337 24.10 -52.13 -45.56
CA ASP A 337 24.75 -53.10 -46.45
C ASP A 337 25.18 -52.49 -47.81
N ARG A 338 24.76 -51.25 -48.10
CA ARG A 338 25.10 -50.50 -49.32
C ARG A 338 26.20 -49.47 -49.11
N LEU A 339 27.24 -49.83 -48.36
CA LEU A 339 28.44 -48.99 -48.20
C LEU A 339 29.17 -48.74 -49.53
N ASP A 340 28.96 -49.58 -50.55
CA ASP A 340 29.41 -49.35 -51.93
C ASP A 340 28.89 -48.03 -52.50
N LEU A 341 27.63 -47.67 -52.20
CA LEU A 341 27.03 -46.41 -52.62
C LEU A 341 27.70 -45.22 -51.92
N VAL A 342 27.94 -45.34 -50.61
CA VAL A 342 28.57 -44.27 -49.84
C VAL A 342 29.98 -43.99 -50.35
N MET A 343 30.76 -45.03 -50.60
CA MET A 343 32.12 -44.90 -51.16
C MET A 343 32.13 -44.33 -52.57
N GLY A 344 31.20 -44.77 -53.42
CA GLY A 344 31.04 -44.23 -54.75
C GLY A 344 30.71 -42.74 -54.77
N LEU A 345 29.80 -42.31 -53.89
CA LEU A 345 29.43 -40.91 -53.72
C LEU A 345 30.59 -40.09 -53.12
N MET A 346 31.32 -40.63 -52.16
CA MET A 346 32.53 -40.00 -51.60
C MET A 346 33.63 -39.83 -52.66
N GLY A 347 33.86 -40.85 -53.50
CA GLY A 347 34.80 -40.77 -54.62
C GLY A 347 34.37 -39.78 -55.69
N ALA A 348 33.08 -39.70 -56.00
CA ALA A 348 32.52 -38.75 -56.96
C ALA A 348 32.71 -37.29 -56.52
N GLN A 349 32.68 -37.00 -55.22
CA GLN A 349 32.89 -35.64 -54.69
C GLN A 349 34.33 -35.14 -54.73
N VAL A 350 35.32 -36.01 -54.95
CA VAL A 350 36.72 -35.59 -55.14
C VAL A 350 36.89 -34.86 -56.48
N SER A 351 35.98 -35.07 -57.44
CA SER A 351 35.96 -34.33 -58.71
C SER A 351 35.34 -32.95 -58.52
N ALA A 352 35.92 -31.93 -59.16
CA ALA A 352 35.36 -30.57 -59.21
C ALA A 352 33.96 -30.50 -59.86
N HIS A 353 33.54 -31.56 -60.56
CA HIS A 353 32.24 -31.68 -61.23
C HIS A 353 31.33 -32.75 -60.59
N GLY A 354 31.66 -33.21 -59.37
CA GLY A 354 30.86 -34.18 -58.63
C GLY A 354 29.50 -33.62 -58.17
N PRO A 355 28.50 -34.49 -57.94
CA PRO A 355 27.19 -34.03 -57.47
C PRO A 355 27.30 -33.43 -56.06
N GLY A 356 26.73 -32.23 -55.88
CA GLY A 356 26.60 -31.60 -54.57
C GLY A 356 25.52 -32.30 -53.77
N LEU A 357 25.89 -32.97 -52.67
CA LEU A 357 24.98 -33.73 -51.81
C LEU A 357 24.75 -32.99 -50.49
N ALA A 358 23.53 -33.09 -49.95
CA ALA A 358 23.23 -32.59 -48.61
C ALA A 358 23.76 -33.53 -47.54
N GLY A 359 23.52 -34.84 -47.68
CA GLY A 359 23.89 -35.85 -46.69
C GLY A 359 23.56 -37.27 -47.15
N VAL A 360 24.01 -38.26 -46.37
CA VAL A 360 23.60 -39.66 -46.52
C VAL A 360 23.01 -40.17 -45.20
N LEU A 361 21.88 -40.87 -45.29
CA LEU A 361 21.16 -41.46 -44.16
C LEU A 361 21.10 -42.99 -44.31
N LEU A 362 21.74 -43.69 -43.39
CA LEU A 362 21.84 -45.15 -43.36
C LEU A 362 20.74 -45.76 -42.49
N CYS A 363 19.99 -46.68 -43.09
CA CYS A 363 18.95 -47.46 -42.45
C CYS A 363 19.41 -48.93 -42.22
N PRO A 364 18.76 -49.71 -41.35
CA PRO A 364 19.06 -51.13 -41.19
C PRO A 364 18.73 -51.91 -42.48
N SER A 365 19.51 -52.96 -42.79
CA SER A 365 19.18 -53.88 -43.88
C SER A 365 18.07 -54.85 -43.43
N GLY A 366 17.13 -55.15 -44.33
CA GLY A 366 15.86 -55.83 -44.01
C GLY A 366 15.93 -57.31 -43.60
N HIS A 367 17.06 -57.80 -43.08
CA HIS A 367 17.19 -59.20 -42.65
C HIS A 367 16.95 -59.36 -41.15
N ARG A 368 15.94 -60.17 -40.81
CA ARG A 368 15.61 -60.60 -39.45
C ARG A 368 16.83 -61.16 -38.74
N HIS A 369 17.38 -60.46 -37.74
CA HIS A 369 17.96 -61.07 -36.54
C HIS A 369 17.97 -60.05 -35.39
N THR A 370 17.31 -60.45 -34.30
CA THR A 370 17.58 -60.15 -32.88
C THR A 370 17.87 -58.71 -32.45
N THR A 371 17.10 -58.27 -31.45
CA THR A 371 17.43 -57.24 -30.45
C THR A 371 18.90 -56.80 -30.45
N GLU A 372 19.12 -55.51 -30.80
CA GLU A 372 20.41 -54.78 -30.78
C GLU A 372 21.34 -54.85 -32.02
N SER A 373 20.81 -54.94 -33.25
CA SER A 373 21.60 -54.46 -34.41
C SER A 373 21.65 -52.92 -34.40
N LYS A 374 22.69 -52.35 -33.78
CA LYS A 374 22.98 -50.92 -33.91
C LYS A 374 23.58 -50.70 -35.30
N THR A 375 22.77 -50.18 -36.24
CA THR A 375 23.20 -49.68 -37.57
C THR A 375 24.48 -48.83 -37.47
N ARG A 376 24.60 -48.13 -36.34
CA ARG A 376 25.79 -47.39 -35.92
C ARG A 376 27.04 -48.25 -35.84
N ASP A 377 27.03 -49.35 -35.10
CA ASP A 377 28.24 -50.15 -34.79
C ASP A 377 28.81 -50.78 -36.08
N LEU A 378 27.94 -51.29 -36.95
CA LEU A 378 28.31 -51.86 -38.25
C LEU A 378 28.96 -50.83 -39.20
N ALA A 379 28.53 -49.58 -39.14
CA ALA A 379 29.05 -48.51 -39.99
C ALA A 379 30.24 -47.76 -39.35
N GLN A 380 30.33 -47.71 -38.02
CA GLN A 380 31.33 -46.92 -37.29
C GLN A 380 32.76 -47.45 -37.53
N ASP A 381 32.96 -48.77 -37.45
CA ASP A 381 34.25 -49.41 -37.71
C ASP A 381 34.79 -49.06 -39.10
N TYR A 382 33.89 -48.98 -40.08
CA TYR A 382 34.19 -48.62 -41.45
C TYR A 382 34.68 -47.17 -41.59
N PHE A 383 33.94 -46.21 -41.03
CA PHE A 383 34.31 -44.79 -41.09
C PHE A 383 35.54 -44.45 -40.24
N ASP A 384 35.76 -45.18 -39.14
CA ASP A 384 36.97 -45.04 -38.33
C ASP A 384 38.21 -45.55 -39.08
N GLY A 385 38.07 -46.62 -39.88
CA GLY A 385 39.11 -47.07 -40.82
C GLY A 385 39.47 -46.00 -41.86
N ILE A 386 38.46 -45.34 -42.44
CA ILE A 386 38.67 -44.23 -43.39
C ILE A 386 39.41 -43.06 -42.73
N LYS A 387 39.02 -42.66 -41.51
CA LYS A 387 39.69 -41.59 -40.74
C LYS A 387 41.16 -41.93 -40.46
N ARG A 388 41.47 -43.18 -40.09
CA ARG A 388 42.84 -43.63 -39.81
C ARG A 388 43.73 -43.71 -41.05
N SER A 389 43.15 -43.93 -42.23
CA SER A 389 43.91 -44.10 -43.48
C SER A 389 44.68 -42.84 -43.94
N GLY A 390 44.30 -41.65 -43.46
CA GLY A 390 44.91 -40.38 -43.88
C GLY A 390 44.68 -40.01 -45.35
N LEU A 391 43.94 -40.82 -46.11
CA LEU A 391 43.71 -40.69 -47.55
C LEU A 391 42.77 -39.54 -47.94
N TYR A 392 42.12 -38.88 -46.97
CA TYR A 392 41.04 -37.93 -47.25
C TYR A 392 41.25 -36.59 -46.52
N LYS A 393 41.38 -35.50 -47.30
CA LYS A 393 41.61 -34.13 -46.82
C LYS A 393 40.62 -33.13 -47.42
N GLY A 394 39.34 -33.25 -47.05
CA GLY A 394 38.35 -32.19 -47.26
C GLY A 394 37.14 -32.56 -48.12
N PHE A 395 35.98 -32.02 -47.69
CA PHE A 395 34.60 -32.16 -48.20
C PHE A 395 33.99 -33.56 -48.17
N ILE A 396 33.26 -33.82 -47.08
CA ILE A 396 32.36 -34.97 -46.94
C ILE A 396 31.03 -34.44 -46.41
N PHE A 397 29.94 -34.79 -47.08
CA PHE A 397 28.59 -34.59 -46.59
C PHE A 397 28.36 -35.44 -45.32
N PRO A 398 27.54 -34.99 -44.37
CA PRO A 398 27.30 -35.74 -43.14
C PRO A 398 26.65 -37.10 -43.44
N VAL A 399 27.17 -38.15 -42.78
CA VAL A 399 26.61 -39.50 -42.79
C VAL A 399 25.96 -39.77 -41.45
N LEU A 400 24.65 -40.00 -41.49
CA LEU A 400 23.78 -40.22 -40.35
C LEU A 400 23.32 -41.69 -40.36
N ALA A 401 23.21 -42.34 -39.21
CA ALA A 401 22.62 -43.67 -39.08
C ALA A 401 21.36 -43.63 -38.23
N VAL A 402 20.33 -44.36 -38.65
CA VAL A 402 19.04 -44.45 -37.97
C VAL A 402 18.69 -45.91 -37.74
N ASN A 403 18.23 -46.25 -36.55
CA ASN A 403 17.71 -47.59 -36.24
C ASN A 403 16.20 -47.68 -36.54
N LYS A 404 15.79 -47.29 -37.75
CA LYS A 404 14.39 -47.38 -38.24
C LYS A 404 14.38 -47.90 -39.67
N PRO A 405 13.42 -48.75 -40.06
CA PRO A 405 13.25 -49.19 -41.44
C PRO A 405 13.16 -48.00 -42.41
N MET A 406 13.69 -48.16 -43.63
CA MET A 406 13.71 -47.10 -44.64
C MET A 406 12.32 -46.48 -44.91
N VAL A 407 11.25 -47.29 -44.87
CA VAL A 407 9.87 -46.81 -45.05
C VAL A 407 9.45 -45.81 -43.97
N ASP A 408 9.80 -46.07 -42.71
CA ASP A 408 9.46 -45.18 -41.59
C ASP A 408 10.30 -43.90 -41.61
N VAL A 409 11.55 -44.03 -42.06
CA VAL A 409 12.44 -42.88 -42.30
C VAL A 409 11.85 -41.98 -43.38
N LEU A 410 11.46 -42.52 -44.53
CA LEU A 410 10.86 -41.74 -45.62
C LEU A 410 9.54 -41.09 -45.19
N ARG A 411 8.67 -41.81 -44.45
CA ARG A 411 7.42 -41.24 -43.92
C ARG A 411 7.68 -40.09 -42.95
N THR A 412 8.72 -40.20 -42.12
CA THR A 412 9.09 -39.12 -41.20
C THR A 412 9.60 -37.91 -41.98
N LEU A 413 10.49 -38.11 -42.96
CA LEU A 413 11.05 -37.04 -43.79
C LEU A 413 9.98 -36.32 -44.63
N ASP A 414 8.97 -37.05 -45.13
CA ASP A 414 7.84 -36.49 -45.89
C ASP A 414 6.95 -35.57 -45.02
N GLY A 415 6.80 -35.90 -43.74
CA GLY A 415 6.05 -35.09 -42.78
C GLY A 415 6.82 -33.91 -42.19
N MET A 416 8.12 -33.77 -42.48
CA MET A 416 8.93 -32.68 -41.94
C MET A 416 8.65 -31.38 -42.70
N ARG A 417 8.29 -30.32 -41.94
CA ARG A 417 8.29 -28.94 -42.43
C ARG A 417 9.46 -28.19 -41.82
N GLY A 418 10.17 -27.41 -42.63
CA GLY A 418 11.32 -26.64 -42.17
C GLY A 418 10.95 -25.68 -41.04
N ALA A 419 11.68 -25.75 -39.93
CA ALA A 419 11.54 -24.81 -38.83
C ALA A 419 12.69 -23.79 -38.83
N ILE A 420 12.43 -22.63 -38.22
CA ILE A 420 13.48 -21.66 -37.88
C ILE A 420 13.88 -21.95 -36.43
N LEU A 421 15.10 -22.47 -36.23
CA LEU A 421 15.65 -22.79 -34.92
C LEU A 421 16.65 -21.69 -34.50
N PRO A 422 16.96 -21.55 -33.20
CA PRO A 422 18.02 -20.64 -32.74
C PRO A 422 19.38 -20.86 -33.45
N SER A 423 19.64 -22.08 -33.93
CA SER A 423 20.83 -22.44 -34.70
C SER A 423 20.77 -22.03 -36.18
N SER A 424 19.60 -21.68 -36.72
CA SER A 424 19.38 -21.41 -38.15
C SER A 424 19.84 -20.01 -38.57
N ALA A 425 21.15 -19.71 -38.47
CA ALA A 425 21.69 -18.37 -38.72
C ALA A 425 21.33 -17.80 -40.10
N ARG A 426 21.36 -18.63 -41.16
CA ARG A 426 20.98 -18.21 -42.53
C ARG A 426 19.49 -17.86 -42.63
N LYS A 427 18.60 -18.72 -42.11
CA LYS A 427 17.16 -18.45 -42.12
C LYS A 427 16.80 -17.20 -41.30
N ILE A 428 17.42 -17.01 -40.14
CA ILE A 428 17.22 -15.81 -39.30
C ILE A 428 17.67 -14.55 -40.06
N GLN A 429 18.83 -14.59 -40.73
CA GLN A 429 19.31 -13.47 -41.53
C GLN A 429 18.38 -13.17 -42.72
N GLU A 430 17.87 -14.21 -43.38
CA GLU A 430 16.88 -14.06 -44.45
C GLU A 430 15.61 -13.37 -43.97
N CYS A 431 15.06 -13.76 -42.81
CA CYS A 431 13.89 -13.09 -42.22
C CYS A 431 14.12 -11.59 -42.01
N LYS A 432 15.32 -11.21 -41.54
CA LYS A 432 15.70 -9.81 -41.36
C LYS A 432 15.76 -9.05 -42.68
N MET A 433 16.38 -9.64 -43.70
CA MET A 433 16.51 -9.03 -45.03
C MET A 433 15.16 -8.87 -45.74
N LEU A 434 14.30 -9.88 -45.66
CA LEU A 434 12.95 -9.83 -46.23
C LEU A 434 12.10 -8.75 -45.59
N PHE A 435 12.18 -8.58 -44.27
CA PHE A 435 11.47 -7.51 -43.58
C PHE A 435 11.98 -6.13 -44.00
N ASP A 436 13.30 -5.91 -43.96
CA ASP A 436 13.91 -4.63 -44.34
C ASP A 436 13.64 -4.25 -45.82
N SER A 437 13.48 -5.25 -46.71
CA SER A 437 13.30 -5.01 -48.16
C SER A 437 11.83 -4.89 -48.60
N HIS A 438 10.89 -5.49 -47.87
CA HIS A 438 9.51 -5.65 -48.32
C HIS A 438 8.44 -5.15 -47.35
N VAL A 439 8.85 -4.65 -46.18
CA VAL A 439 7.95 -4.00 -45.21
C VAL A 439 8.38 -2.55 -45.02
N ASP A 440 7.44 -1.62 -45.20
CA ASP A 440 7.63 -0.20 -44.92
C ASP A 440 7.56 0.03 -43.41
N ALA A 441 8.71 -0.17 -42.76
CA ALA A 441 8.85 0.03 -41.32
C ALA A 441 8.66 1.50 -40.90
N ASN A 442 8.92 2.46 -41.80
CA ASN A 442 8.71 3.87 -41.51
C ASN A 442 7.21 4.20 -41.44
N LEU A 443 6.42 3.66 -42.37
CA LEU A 443 4.95 3.78 -42.34
C LEU A 443 4.37 3.10 -41.10
N LEU A 444 4.93 1.95 -40.68
CA LEU A 444 4.55 1.29 -39.43
C LEU A 444 4.77 2.19 -38.21
N VAL A 445 5.94 2.84 -38.10
CA VAL A 445 6.26 3.76 -37.00
C VAL A 445 5.38 5.01 -37.06
N GLN A 446 5.17 5.60 -38.24
CA GLN A 446 4.29 6.77 -38.41
C GLN A 446 2.85 6.47 -37.98
N ASN A 447 2.31 5.31 -38.38
CA ASN A 447 0.97 4.89 -37.99
C ASN A 447 0.89 4.61 -36.49
N LEU A 448 1.96 4.06 -35.90
CA LEU A 448 2.07 3.88 -34.45
C LEU A 448 2.00 5.24 -33.73
N GLU A 449 2.77 6.25 -34.15
CA GLU A 449 2.73 7.61 -33.58
C GLU A 449 1.38 8.32 -33.78
N ALA A 450 0.77 8.19 -34.96
CA ALA A 450 -0.55 8.75 -35.24
C ALA A 450 -1.62 8.11 -34.33
N SER A 451 -1.54 6.80 -34.09
CA SER A 451 -2.44 6.10 -33.18
C SER A 451 -2.35 6.61 -31.74
N GLU A 452 -1.17 7.06 -31.30
CA GLU A 452 -0.97 7.66 -29.97
C GLU A 452 -1.64 9.01 -29.84
N SER A 453 -1.57 9.88 -30.85
CA SER A 453 -2.25 11.19 -30.78
C SER A 453 -3.78 11.08 -30.58
N LEU A 454 -4.36 9.97 -31.05
CA LEU A 454 -5.78 9.62 -30.90
C LEU A 454 -6.11 8.95 -29.54
N HIS A 455 -5.12 8.36 -28.86
CA HIS A 455 -5.29 7.53 -27.66
C HIS A 455 -4.46 7.98 -26.44
N ALA A 456 -3.67 9.04 -26.57
CA ALA A 456 -2.79 9.57 -25.53
C ALA A 456 -3.60 9.88 -24.26
N GLY A 457 -3.27 9.16 -23.18
CA GLY A 457 -3.90 9.33 -21.87
C GLY A 457 -5.26 8.63 -21.67
N ARG A 458 -5.70 7.76 -22.59
CA ARG A 458 -6.96 7.01 -22.41
C ARG A 458 -6.75 5.71 -21.65
N MET A 459 -7.26 5.67 -20.42
CA MET A 459 -7.32 4.48 -19.58
C MET A 459 -8.58 3.67 -19.91
N THR A 460 -8.46 2.38 -20.26
CA THR A 460 -9.63 1.49 -20.39
C THR A 460 -10.10 1.04 -19.00
N PRO A 461 -11.39 0.70 -18.79
CA PRO A 461 -11.87 0.15 -17.51
C PRO A 461 -11.10 -1.09 -17.05
N LYS A 462 -10.79 -2.01 -17.98
CA LYS A 462 -10.02 -3.22 -17.67
C LYS A 462 -8.58 -2.90 -17.26
N LYS A 463 -7.92 -1.98 -17.97
CA LYS A 463 -6.57 -1.50 -17.60
C LYS A 463 -6.58 -0.79 -16.24
N PHE A 464 -7.57 0.06 -15.98
CA PHE A 464 -7.76 0.75 -14.70
C PHE A 464 -7.99 -0.23 -13.55
N THR A 465 -8.92 -1.17 -13.72
CA THR A 465 -9.24 -2.20 -12.73
C THR A 465 -8.03 -3.09 -12.45
N HIS A 466 -7.30 -3.49 -13.49
CA HIS A 466 -6.06 -4.24 -13.32
C HIS A 466 -4.98 -3.41 -12.60
N GLN A 467 -4.84 -2.14 -12.95
CA GLN A 467 -3.85 -1.26 -12.32
C GLN A 467 -4.15 -1.09 -10.82
N ILE A 468 -5.41 -0.85 -10.44
CA ILE A 468 -5.88 -0.83 -9.05
C ILE A 468 -5.55 -2.17 -8.35
N LYS A 469 -5.89 -3.30 -8.98
CA LYS A 469 -5.58 -4.64 -8.43
C LYS A 469 -4.08 -4.87 -8.26
N SER A 470 -3.24 -4.38 -9.19
CA SER A 470 -1.77 -4.50 -9.11
C SER A 470 -1.14 -3.60 -8.04
N MET A 471 -1.77 -2.45 -7.74
CA MET A 471 -1.38 -1.58 -6.63
C MET A 471 -1.71 -2.23 -5.28
N CYS A 472 -2.82 -2.97 -5.18
CA CYS A 472 -3.19 -3.76 -4.00
C CYS A 472 -2.30 -5.02 -3.86
N GLY A 473 -2.05 -5.72 -4.97
CA GLY A 473 -1.29 -6.96 -5.06
C GLY A 473 0.18 -6.79 -5.44
N GLY A 474 0.94 -6.00 -4.68
CA GLY A 474 2.40 -6.16 -4.52
C GLY A 474 3.30 -6.19 -5.78
N GLY A 475 2.91 -5.58 -6.91
CA GLY A 475 3.70 -5.66 -8.15
C GLY A 475 4.92 -4.75 -8.22
N ILE A 476 4.80 -3.49 -7.77
CA ILE A 476 5.82 -2.44 -8.00
C ILE A 476 6.89 -2.37 -6.90
N TRP A 477 6.68 -3.00 -5.75
CA TRP A 477 7.61 -2.96 -4.60
C TRP A 477 8.27 -4.31 -4.27
N SER A 478 8.19 -5.30 -5.16
CA SER A 478 8.76 -6.64 -4.91
C SER A 478 10.29 -6.76 -5.09
N MET A 479 10.99 -5.66 -5.42
CA MET A 479 12.47 -5.68 -5.52
C MET A 479 13.20 -5.80 -4.17
N SER A 480 12.51 -5.68 -3.02
CA SER A 480 13.13 -5.77 -1.68
C SER A 480 12.87 -7.08 -0.93
N GLY A 481 12.04 -7.99 -1.44
CA GLY A 481 11.71 -9.25 -0.74
C GLY A 481 10.94 -9.08 0.58
N GLU A 482 10.34 -7.91 0.84
CA GLU A 482 9.63 -7.63 2.09
C GLU A 482 8.16 -8.08 2.11
N THR A 483 7.54 -8.33 0.96
CA THR A 483 6.09 -8.59 0.82
C THR A 483 5.61 -9.84 1.58
N PRO A 484 6.32 -11.00 1.53
CA PRO A 484 5.94 -12.17 2.32
C PRO A 484 6.22 -12.00 3.82
N ARG A 485 7.10 -11.07 4.21
CA ARG A 485 7.52 -10.86 5.60
C ARG A 485 6.58 -9.94 6.39
N ARG A 486 5.84 -9.03 5.74
CA ARG A 486 4.87 -8.14 6.41
C ARG A 486 3.51 -8.82 6.68
N ALA A 487 3.06 -9.68 5.76
CA ALA A 487 1.87 -10.52 5.97
C ALA A 487 2.05 -11.49 7.15
N ALA A 488 3.26 -12.04 7.31
CA ALA A 488 3.62 -12.91 8.44
C ALA A 488 3.79 -12.17 9.78
N ARG A 489 3.88 -10.84 9.80
CA ARG A 489 4.02 -10.00 11.01
C ARG A 489 2.73 -9.29 11.43
N GLY A 490 1.63 -9.46 10.69
CA GLY A 490 0.34 -8.83 11.01
C GLY A 490 0.24 -7.34 10.69
N GLU A 491 1.10 -6.81 9.81
CA GLU A 491 1.22 -5.36 9.54
C GLU A 491 0.29 -4.83 8.42
N TRP A 492 -0.67 -5.64 7.93
CA TRP A 492 -1.70 -5.20 6.98
C TRP A 492 -2.96 -4.74 7.74
N GLY A 493 -3.36 -3.47 7.62
CA GLY A 493 -4.65 -3.03 8.16
C GLY A 493 -5.79 -3.38 7.21
N GLY A 494 -6.95 -3.71 7.78
CA GLY A 494 -8.11 -4.19 7.03
C GLY A 494 -9.00 -3.07 6.49
N VAL A 495 -9.80 -3.37 5.48
CA VAL A 495 -10.92 -2.52 5.04
C VAL A 495 -12.18 -3.00 5.74
N ALA A 496 -12.84 -2.11 6.48
CA ALA A 496 -14.16 -2.38 7.05
C ALA A 496 -15.23 -2.19 5.97
N ASP A 497 -16.00 -3.24 5.67
CA ASP A 497 -17.10 -3.19 4.68
C ASP A 497 -18.45 -3.45 5.35
N PHE A 498 -19.45 -2.65 4.98
CA PHE A 498 -20.74 -2.57 5.64
C PHE A 498 -21.88 -3.19 4.85
N GLY A 499 -22.78 -3.86 5.58
CA GLY A 499 -23.89 -4.61 5.00
C GLY A 499 -23.61 -6.10 4.92
N ALA A 500 -23.03 -6.68 5.98
CA ALA A 500 -22.78 -8.12 6.06
C ALA A 500 -24.07 -8.99 6.11
N THR A 501 -25.24 -8.35 5.99
CA THR A 501 -26.55 -8.97 5.75
C THR A 501 -26.99 -8.89 4.29
N ASP A 502 -26.29 -8.13 3.44
CA ASP A 502 -26.53 -8.02 2.00
C ASP A 502 -25.67 -9.04 1.25
N SER A 503 -26.30 -9.86 0.40
CA SER A 503 -25.62 -10.91 -0.36
C SER A 503 -24.52 -10.36 -1.28
N ARG A 504 -24.63 -9.12 -1.78
CA ARG A 504 -23.65 -8.52 -2.68
C ARG A 504 -22.35 -8.20 -1.94
N VAL A 505 -22.45 -7.70 -0.71
CA VAL A 505 -21.30 -7.39 0.17
C VAL A 505 -20.56 -8.67 0.53
N LEU A 506 -21.28 -9.73 0.89
CA LEU A 506 -20.70 -11.02 1.25
C LEU A 506 -19.98 -11.69 0.07
N LEU A 507 -20.58 -11.65 -1.13
CA LEU A 507 -19.94 -12.15 -2.36
C LEU A 507 -18.69 -11.34 -2.72
N ALA A 508 -18.74 -10.01 -2.56
CA ALA A 508 -17.59 -9.15 -2.81
C ALA A 508 -16.45 -9.41 -1.82
N ALA A 509 -16.76 -9.56 -0.53
CA ALA A 509 -15.78 -9.87 0.51
C ALA A 509 -15.09 -11.23 0.27
N SER A 510 -15.87 -12.23 -0.15
CA SER A 510 -15.35 -13.55 -0.57
C SER A 510 -14.40 -13.42 -1.76
N GLU A 511 -14.78 -12.66 -2.78
CA GLU A 511 -13.97 -12.43 -3.99
C GLU A 511 -12.66 -11.67 -3.70
N VAL A 512 -12.73 -10.61 -2.88
CA VAL A 512 -11.55 -9.81 -2.47
C VAL A 512 -10.55 -10.67 -1.70
N THR A 513 -11.05 -11.48 -0.77
CA THR A 513 -10.23 -12.31 0.10
C THR A 513 -9.61 -13.49 -0.64
N ALA A 514 -10.40 -14.20 -1.46
CA ALA A 514 -9.92 -15.33 -2.27
C ALA A 514 -8.82 -14.93 -3.25
N ARG A 515 -8.84 -13.67 -3.72
CA ARG A 515 -7.84 -13.10 -4.62
C ARG A 515 -6.68 -12.42 -3.90
N GLY A 516 -6.70 -12.35 -2.56
CA GLY A 516 -5.67 -11.69 -1.76
C GLY A 516 -5.54 -10.19 -2.03
N LEU A 517 -6.64 -9.52 -2.38
CA LEU A 517 -6.64 -8.10 -2.75
C LEU A 517 -6.62 -7.17 -1.53
N ALA A 518 -7.32 -7.53 -0.46
CA ALA A 518 -7.33 -6.82 0.82
C ALA A 518 -7.78 -7.74 1.95
N ARG A 519 -7.43 -7.40 3.21
CA ARG A 519 -8.04 -8.02 4.39
C ARG A 519 -9.38 -7.34 4.66
N VAL A 520 -10.47 -8.08 4.64
CA VAL A 520 -11.83 -7.53 4.83
C VAL A 520 -12.32 -7.78 6.26
N ILE A 521 -12.85 -6.73 6.89
CA ILE A 521 -13.53 -6.78 8.17
C ILE A 521 -15.02 -6.59 7.91
N LEU A 522 -15.82 -7.63 8.14
CA LEU A 522 -17.28 -7.59 8.01
C LEU A 522 -17.90 -7.21 9.35
N LEU A 523 -18.86 -6.28 9.31
CA LEU A 523 -19.47 -5.72 10.50
C LEU A 523 -20.95 -6.10 10.59
N GLY A 524 -21.30 -6.81 11.67
CA GLY A 524 -22.65 -7.34 11.93
C GLY A 524 -22.61 -8.72 12.58
N ASP A 525 -23.61 -9.06 13.40
CA ASP A 525 -23.71 -10.29 14.23
C ASP A 525 -23.20 -11.58 13.54
N PRO A 526 -22.33 -12.40 14.16
CA PRO A 526 -21.48 -13.32 13.41
C PRO A 526 -22.27 -14.57 13.05
N VAL A 527 -23.31 -14.87 13.84
CA VAL A 527 -24.30 -15.90 13.54
C VAL A 527 -25.13 -15.47 12.33
N THR A 528 -25.60 -14.22 12.32
CA THR A 528 -26.38 -13.66 11.21
C THR A 528 -25.57 -13.60 9.93
N VAL A 529 -24.35 -13.08 9.98
CA VAL A 529 -23.43 -12.97 8.83
C VAL A 529 -23.06 -14.35 8.28
N ALA A 530 -22.76 -15.33 9.14
CA ALA A 530 -22.48 -16.70 8.69
C ALA A 530 -23.70 -17.35 8.02
N ASN A 531 -24.89 -17.11 8.54
CA ASN A 531 -26.13 -17.63 7.96
C ASN A 531 -26.44 -17.00 6.60
N GLU A 532 -26.32 -15.68 6.46
CA GLU A 532 -26.53 -14.98 5.19
C GLU A 532 -25.44 -15.33 4.17
N ALA A 533 -24.19 -15.52 4.58
CA ALA A 533 -23.11 -15.97 3.69
C ALA A 533 -23.38 -17.39 3.16
N LYS A 534 -23.88 -18.28 4.01
CA LYS A 534 -24.28 -19.63 3.61
C LYS A 534 -25.45 -19.63 2.64
N LYS A 535 -26.44 -18.74 2.82
CA LYS A 535 -27.55 -18.56 1.86
C LYS A 535 -27.09 -17.99 0.53
N ALA A 536 -26.15 -17.06 0.55
CA ALA A 536 -25.60 -16.41 -0.65
C ALA A 536 -24.55 -17.27 -1.38
N GLY A 537 -24.05 -18.34 -0.77
CA GLY A 537 -22.97 -19.18 -1.33
C GLY A 537 -21.59 -18.52 -1.31
N ALA A 538 -21.36 -17.58 -0.39
CA ALA A 538 -20.10 -16.85 -0.25
C ALA A 538 -19.17 -17.51 0.78
N ASP A 539 -17.90 -17.74 0.42
CA ASP A 539 -16.87 -18.19 1.36
C ASP A 539 -16.20 -16.99 2.04
N ILE A 540 -16.53 -16.78 3.31
CA ILE A 540 -16.01 -15.69 4.15
C ILE A 540 -14.93 -16.16 5.14
N SER A 541 -14.38 -17.37 4.98
CA SER A 541 -13.40 -17.97 5.92
C SER A 541 -12.11 -17.15 6.10
N GLY A 542 -11.72 -16.35 5.10
CA GLY A 542 -10.59 -15.42 5.20
C GLY A 542 -10.97 -14.00 5.64
N CYS A 543 -12.25 -13.71 5.91
CA CYS A 543 -12.71 -12.44 6.44
C CYS A 543 -12.77 -12.50 7.98
N SER A 544 -12.53 -11.38 8.66
CA SER A 544 -12.85 -11.26 10.09
C SER A 544 -14.25 -10.68 10.24
N VAL A 545 -15.14 -11.38 10.93
CA VAL A 545 -16.47 -10.88 11.30
C VAL A 545 -16.38 -10.31 12.72
N ASN A 546 -16.66 -9.02 12.89
CA ASN A 546 -16.54 -8.35 14.18
C ASN A 546 -17.92 -7.86 14.66
N THR A 547 -18.29 -8.30 15.86
CA THR A 547 -19.67 -8.18 16.37
C THR A 547 -19.75 -7.84 17.84
N SER A 548 -18.63 -7.93 18.54
CA SER A 548 -18.59 -8.01 19.99
C SER A 548 -17.68 -6.94 20.60
N ARG A 549 -17.54 -5.81 19.93
CA ARG A 549 -16.79 -4.68 20.46
C ARG A 549 -17.53 -3.36 20.35
N LEU A 550 -18.86 -3.39 20.31
CA LEU A 550 -19.61 -2.15 20.51
C LEU A 550 -19.13 -1.50 21.83
N ASP A 551 -18.92 -2.29 22.89
CA ASP A 551 -18.35 -1.80 24.15
C ASP A 551 -16.90 -1.33 24.00
N LYS A 552 -15.99 -2.09 23.38
CA LYS A 552 -14.58 -1.67 23.21
C LYS A 552 -14.36 -0.45 22.31
N TYR A 553 -15.28 -0.17 21.38
CA TYR A 553 -15.23 1.00 20.50
C TYR A 553 -16.10 2.15 21.02
N VAL A 554 -17.16 1.88 21.78
CA VAL A 554 -17.79 2.85 22.67
C VAL A 554 -16.77 3.32 23.70
N ASP A 555 -15.95 2.42 24.26
CA ASP A 555 -14.82 2.73 25.13
C ASP A 555 -13.78 3.57 24.41
N ALA A 556 -13.49 3.30 23.12
CA ALA A 556 -12.56 4.07 22.31
C ALA A 556 -13.13 5.42 21.80
N LEU A 557 -14.45 5.54 21.60
CA LEU A 557 -15.18 6.80 21.39
C LEU A 557 -15.23 7.59 22.71
N VAL A 558 -15.39 6.89 23.83
CA VAL A 558 -15.22 7.36 25.21
C VAL A 558 -13.74 7.59 25.52
N GLU A 559 -12.77 7.11 24.75
CA GLU A 559 -11.31 7.33 24.93
C GLU A 559 -10.84 8.54 24.09
N ILE A 560 -11.39 8.68 22.88
CA ILE A 560 -11.18 9.80 21.95
C ILE A 560 -11.99 11.04 22.39
N ARG A 561 -13.25 10.84 22.82
CA ARG A 561 -14.10 11.84 23.47
C ARG A 561 -14.20 11.61 24.97
N LYS A 562 -13.17 10.97 25.52
CA LYS A 562 -12.94 11.04 26.94
C LYS A 562 -12.86 12.45 27.39
N LYS A 563 -12.63 13.49 26.57
CA LYS A 563 -12.80 14.87 27.00
C LYS A 563 -14.18 15.26 27.54
N LYS A 564 -15.26 14.46 27.44
CA LYS A 564 -16.68 14.83 27.72
C LYS A 564 -17.56 13.73 28.39
N GLY A 565 -16.93 12.87 29.21
CA GLY A 565 -17.38 11.65 29.90
C GLY A 565 -18.86 11.41 30.19
N ILE A 566 -19.22 10.11 30.15
CA ILE A 566 -20.27 9.38 30.88
C ILE A 566 -20.04 7.89 30.58
N SER A 567 -20.11 7.01 31.60
CA SER A 567 -20.50 5.59 31.49
C SER A 567 -20.75 4.97 32.88
N ARG A 568 -21.34 3.76 32.91
CA ARG A 568 -22.62 3.42 33.55
C ARG A 568 -22.55 2.25 34.55
N GLU A 569 -21.57 2.22 35.46
CA GLU A 569 -21.42 1.12 36.45
C GLU A 569 -21.19 1.61 37.89
N VAL A 570 -22.17 2.35 38.40
CA VAL A 570 -22.39 2.45 39.86
C VAL A 570 -23.20 1.22 40.29
N ALA A 571 -22.50 0.13 40.64
CA ALA A 571 -22.99 -0.88 41.59
C ALA A 571 -21.92 -1.96 41.87
N SER A 572 -20.99 -1.69 42.77
CA SER A 572 -20.64 -2.65 43.83
C SER A 572 -19.80 -1.94 44.91
N ASP A 573 -20.51 -1.52 45.95
CA ASP A 573 -19.93 -1.10 47.21
C ASP A 573 -19.60 -2.36 48.02
N GLN A 574 -18.33 -2.53 48.42
CA GLN A 574 -17.96 -2.59 49.85
C GLN A 574 -16.48 -2.96 50.10
N SER A 575 -16.04 -2.44 51.25
CA SER A 575 -14.93 -2.83 52.13
C SER A 575 -13.50 -2.40 51.80
N ALA A 576 -13.19 -1.14 52.12
CA ALA A 576 -11.96 -0.73 52.81
C ALA A 576 -12.11 0.73 53.32
N TRP A 577 -11.43 1.08 54.42
CA TRP A 577 -11.45 2.40 55.08
C TRP A 577 -11.48 3.60 54.08
N PRO A 578 -12.35 4.62 54.26
CA PRO A 578 -12.65 5.65 53.24
C PRO A 578 -11.55 6.72 53.05
N ALA A 579 -10.28 6.40 53.33
CA ALA A 579 -9.17 7.31 53.06
C ALA A 579 -8.79 7.29 51.57
N GLU A 580 -8.95 8.42 50.90
CA GLU A 580 -8.56 8.57 49.49
C GLU A 580 -7.03 8.64 49.33
N LYS A 581 -6.49 7.82 48.43
CA LYS A 581 -5.07 7.86 48.05
C LYS A 581 -4.90 8.62 46.73
N GLY A 582 -3.91 9.50 46.68
CA GLY A 582 -3.57 10.26 45.47
C GLY A 582 -2.42 9.66 44.67
N ALA A 583 -2.64 9.45 43.36
CA ALA A 583 -1.58 9.27 42.38
C ALA A 583 -0.92 10.63 42.17
N GLY A 584 0.32 10.77 42.66
CA GLY A 584 1.10 11.99 42.44
C GLY A 584 1.46 12.22 40.96
N GLU A 585 2.43 13.10 40.71
CA GLU A 585 2.82 13.60 39.37
C GLU A 585 3.41 12.57 38.38
N GLY A 586 3.30 11.27 38.65
CA GLY A 586 4.08 10.23 37.98
C GLY A 586 3.33 9.34 36.99
N GLY A 587 2.02 9.52 36.83
CA GLY A 587 1.15 8.54 36.20
C GLY A 587 0.82 7.39 37.13
N GLU A 588 -0.04 6.50 36.63
CA GLU A 588 -0.44 5.26 37.30
C GLU A 588 -0.49 4.12 36.30
N ASP A 589 0.00 2.95 36.70
CA ASP A 589 -0.03 1.74 35.87
C ASP A 589 -1.48 1.23 35.78
N PRO A 590 -2.03 1.04 34.56
CA PRO A 590 -3.38 0.54 34.34
C PRO A 590 -3.73 -0.75 35.08
N ILE A 591 -2.76 -1.63 35.35
CA ILE A 591 -3.00 -2.87 36.08
C ILE A 591 -3.59 -2.63 37.48
N ARG A 592 -3.40 -1.42 38.04
CA ARG A 592 -3.88 -1.04 39.38
C ARG A 592 -5.38 -0.73 39.43
N TRP A 593 -6.05 -0.56 38.30
CA TRP A 593 -7.48 -0.20 38.26
C TRP A 593 -8.41 -1.39 38.41
N THR A 594 -7.86 -2.60 38.29
CA THR A 594 -8.64 -3.84 38.48
C THR A 594 -8.68 -4.21 39.96
N THR A 595 -9.85 -4.62 40.43
CA THR A 595 -10.02 -5.23 41.76
C THR A 595 -9.34 -6.59 41.78
N LEU A 596 -8.65 -6.88 42.88
CA LEU A 596 -7.83 -8.06 43.04
C LEU A 596 -8.68 -9.30 43.38
N ASP A 597 -8.51 -10.38 42.64
CA ASP A 597 -9.22 -11.66 42.82
C ASP A 597 -8.26 -12.87 42.95
N ASP A 598 -6.95 -12.61 42.96
CA ASP A 598 -5.89 -13.62 42.93
C ASP A 598 -5.01 -13.64 44.19
N ALA A 599 -5.45 -13.00 45.29
CA ALA A 599 -4.75 -13.11 46.58
C ALA A 599 -4.89 -14.52 47.15
N ALA A 600 -3.74 -15.14 47.43
CA ALA A 600 -3.66 -16.37 48.18
C ALA A 600 -3.85 -16.13 49.68
N ALA A 601 -4.10 -17.21 50.44
CA ALA A 601 -4.31 -17.15 51.90
C ALA A 601 -3.11 -16.61 52.69
N ASP A 602 -1.91 -16.57 52.10
CA ASP A 602 -0.71 -15.97 52.71
C ASP A 602 -0.57 -14.46 52.40
N GLY A 603 -1.59 -13.86 51.78
CA GLY A 603 -1.67 -12.45 51.46
C GLY A 603 -0.78 -12.01 50.29
N LYS A 604 -0.38 -12.95 49.42
CA LYS A 604 0.36 -12.67 48.18
C LYS A 604 -0.52 -12.82 46.96
N SER A 605 -0.32 -11.94 45.99
CA SER A 605 -0.99 -11.96 44.69
C SER A 605 0.03 -12.15 43.56
N PRO A 606 -0.22 -13.06 42.60
CA PRO A 606 0.53 -13.12 41.34
C PRO A 606 0.54 -11.79 40.56
N THR A 607 -0.55 -11.03 40.60
CA THR A 607 -0.68 -9.71 39.97
C THR A 607 0.24 -8.67 40.62
N PHE A 608 0.32 -8.66 41.96
CA PHE A 608 1.20 -7.77 42.72
C PHE A 608 2.17 -8.55 43.63
N PRO A 609 3.16 -9.27 43.07
CA PRO A 609 4.00 -10.21 43.82
C PRO A 609 4.97 -9.52 44.80
N TYR A 610 5.10 -8.19 44.69
CA TYR A 610 5.94 -7.36 45.53
C TYR A 610 5.21 -6.72 46.71
N LEU A 611 3.87 -6.84 46.77
CA LEU A 611 3.06 -6.39 47.90
C LEU A 611 2.83 -7.54 48.89
N LYS A 612 2.47 -7.18 50.13
CA LYS A 612 2.29 -8.12 51.24
C LYS A 612 0.98 -7.80 51.96
N GLY A 613 0.31 -8.85 52.46
CA GLY A 613 -0.91 -8.71 53.23
C GLY A 613 -2.08 -8.18 52.39
N LEU A 614 -2.20 -8.67 51.16
CA LEU A 614 -3.32 -8.39 50.27
C LEU A 614 -4.45 -9.39 50.50
N GLU A 615 -5.69 -8.95 50.31
CA GLU A 615 -6.89 -9.78 50.36
C GLU A 615 -7.69 -9.63 49.04
N ASN A 616 -8.49 -10.65 48.70
CA ASN A 616 -9.39 -10.55 47.55
C ASN A 616 -10.43 -9.46 47.81
N GLY A 617 -10.67 -8.61 46.82
CA GLY A 617 -11.44 -7.38 46.95
C GLY A 617 -10.58 -6.13 47.15
N ASP A 618 -9.28 -6.27 47.45
CA ASP A 618 -8.38 -5.12 47.50
C ASP A 618 -8.26 -4.46 46.12
N THR A 619 -8.06 -3.15 46.11
CA THR A 619 -7.70 -2.41 44.89
C THR A 619 -6.45 -1.58 45.12
N ALA A 620 -5.58 -1.58 44.12
CA ALA A 620 -4.37 -0.76 44.11
C ALA A 620 -4.63 0.61 43.47
N THR A 621 -5.84 0.93 43.02
CA THR A 621 -6.15 2.19 42.33
C THR A 621 -5.95 3.39 43.25
N SER A 622 -5.45 4.50 42.70
CA SER A 622 -5.50 5.77 43.41
C SER A 622 -6.77 6.51 43.04
N LYS A 623 -7.62 6.79 44.05
CA LYS A 623 -8.89 7.51 43.89
C LYS A 623 -8.69 8.94 43.40
N ILE A 624 -7.67 9.62 43.89
CA ILE A 624 -7.30 10.97 43.44
C ILE A 624 -6.19 10.85 42.41
N LYS A 625 -6.31 11.50 41.25
CA LYS A 625 -5.28 11.47 40.21
C LYS A 625 -4.80 12.87 39.85
N GLN A 626 -3.49 13.07 39.90
CA GLN A 626 -2.91 14.39 39.78
C GLN A 626 -2.61 14.77 38.32
N VAL A 627 -3.05 15.95 37.92
CA VAL A 627 -2.69 16.64 36.68
C VAL A 627 -1.69 17.73 37.06
N ALA A 628 -0.40 17.49 36.76
CA ALA A 628 0.71 18.41 37.05
C ALA A 628 1.36 18.93 35.76
N SER A 629 2.21 19.95 35.85
CA SER A 629 2.79 20.68 34.70
C SER A 629 3.46 19.79 33.64
N GLY A 630 4.12 18.71 34.04
CA GLY A 630 4.77 17.78 33.10
C GLY A 630 3.82 16.85 32.35
N ARG A 631 2.55 16.76 32.75
CA ARG A 631 1.53 15.83 32.22
C ARG A 631 2.00 14.38 32.12
N PHE A 632 2.96 13.99 32.96
CA PHE A 632 3.49 12.64 32.95
C PHE A 632 2.40 11.65 33.33
N GLY A 633 2.16 10.69 32.45
CA GLY A 633 1.17 9.65 32.70
C GLY A 633 -0.29 10.09 32.55
N VAL A 634 -0.55 11.35 32.18
CA VAL A 634 -1.91 11.86 32.00
C VAL A 634 -2.44 11.37 30.66
N THR A 635 -3.21 10.30 30.70
CA THR A 635 -3.93 9.74 29.57
C THR A 635 -5.43 9.81 29.82
N PRO A 636 -6.25 9.66 28.77
CA PRO A 636 -7.68 9.51 28.95
C PRO A 636 -8.01 8.41 29.99
N GLU A 637 -7.56 7.17 29.80
CA GLU A 637 -7.70 6.06 30.76
C GLU A 637 -7.33 6.41 32.21
N PHE A 638 -6.26 7.16 32.42
CA PHE A 638 -5.88 7.64 33.74
C PHE A 638 -6.96 8.57 34.32
N LEU A 639 -7.45 9.54 33.54
CA LEU A 639 -8.38 10.56 34.03
C LEU A 639 -9.78 10.01 34.37
N VAL A 640 -10.26 8.96 33.69
CA VAL A 640 -11.58 8.37 34.00
C VAL A 640 -11.58 7.39 35.16
N ASN A 641 -10.43 6.80 35.48
CA ASN A 641 -10.31 5.85 36.60
C ASN A 641 -10.08 6.57 37.94
N ALA A 642 -10.61 7.79 38.08
CA ALA A 642 -10.41 8.66 39.23
C ALA A 642 -11.76 9.12 39.80
N ASP A 643 -11.87 9.12 41.12
CA ASP A 643 -13.00 9.72 41.87
C ASP A 643 -12.79 11.24 41.99
N GLN A 644 -11.52 11.68 41.92
CA GLN A 644 -11.13 13.09 41.98
C GLN A 644 -9.89 13.36 41.13
N LEU A 645 -9.87 14.51 40.45
CA LEU A 645 -8.75 14.99 39.63
C LEU A 645 -8.10 16.21 40.29
N GLU A 646 -6.81 16.11 40.65
CA GLU A 646 -6.09 17.19 41.32
C GLU A 646 -5.20 17.99 40.37
N ILE A 647 -5.57 19.23 40.08
CA ILE A 647 -4.70 20.20 39.40
C ILE A 647 -3.65 20.67 40.40
N LYS A 648 -2.40 20.24 40.17
CA LYS A 648 -1.28 20.61 41.02
C LYS A 648 -0.61 21.89 40.56
N VAL A 649 -1.11 23.02 41.03
CA VAL A 649 -0.47 24.32 40.79
C VAL A 649 0.88 24.40 41.51
N ALA A 650 0.95 23.96 42.77
CA ALA A 650 2.18 24.07 43.56
C ALA A 650 2.28 22.99 44.67
N GLN A 651 3.43 22.92 45.33
CA GLN A 651 3.63 22.14 46.56
C GLN A 651 4.49 22.90 47.59
N GLY A 652 4.24 22.68 48.88
CA GLY A 652 4.88 23.46 49.95
C GLY A 652 6.41 23.47 49.93
N ALA A 653 7.04 22.34 49.59
CA ALA A 653 8.49 22.21 49.56
C ALA A 653 9.21 22.98 48.44
N LYS A 654 8.48 23.45 47.43
CA LYS A 654 8.98 24.20 46.26
C LYS A 654 7.82 24.85 45.50
N PRO A 655 7.25 25.94 46.03
CA PRO A 655 6.02 26.50 45.49
C PRO A 655 6.17 27.07 44.08
N GLY A 656 7.30 27.73 43.79
CA GLY A 656 7.57 28.37 42.50
C GLY A 656 8.24 27.47 41.45
N GLU A 657 8.25 26.14 41.62
CA GLU A 657 8.97 25.21 40.75
C GLU A 657 8.18 23.93 40.43
N GLY A 658 8.61 23.22 39.38
CA GLY A 658 8.01 21.95 38.97
C GLY A 658 8.53 20.72 39.73
N GLY A 659 7.87 19.58 39.47
CA GLY A 659 8.31 18.24 39.88
C GLY A 659 9.74 17.93 39.44
N GLN A 660 10.50 17.22 40.29
CA GLN A 660 11.89 16.84 39.99
C GLN A 660 12.07 15.35 40.28
N LEU A 661 12.47 14.59 39.27
CA LEU A 661 12.85 13.19 39.40
C LEU A 661 14.26 12.99 38.83
N PRO A 662 15.26 12.69 39.69
CA PRO A 662 16.64 12.44 39.24
C PRO A 662 16.70 11.29 38.24
N GLY A 663 17.52 11.41 37.19
CA GLY A 663 17.58 10.43 36.09
C GLY A 663 17.88 8.99 36.53
N LYS A 664 18.68 8.82 37.59
CA LYS A 664 18.92 7.51 38.21
C LYS A 664 17.68 6.83 38.80
N LYS A 665 16.58 7.56 39.00
CA LYS A 665 15.26 7.04 39.41
C LYS A 665 14.31 6.86 38.24
N VAL A 666 14.72 7.20 37.02
CA VAL A 666 13.94 7.00 35.80
C VAL A 666 14.32 5.64 35.24
N SER A 667 13.83 4.59 35.90
CA SER A 667 13.98 3.20 35.45
C SER A 667 13.21 2.97 34.14
N PRO A 668 13.43 1.85 33.42
CA PRO A 668 12.63 1.51 32.24
C PRO A 668 11.11 1.55 32.50
N TYR A 669 10.67 0.97 33.63
CA TYR A 669 9.27 1.01 34.06
C TYR A 669 8.74 2.44 34.25
N ILE A 670 9.49 3.31 34.95
CA ILE A 670 9.08 4.71 35.15
C ILE A 670 9.07 5.47 33.82
N ALA A 671 10.02 5.19 32.94
CA ALA A 671 10.09 5.82 31.63
C ALA A 671 8.92 5.42 30.73
N GLU A 672 8.51 4.15 30.77
CA GLU A 672 7.32 3.64 30.09
C GLU A 672 6.06 4.34 30.59
N LEU A 673 5.84 4.35 31.92
CA LEU A 673 4.68 4.97 32.54
C LEU A 673 4.53 6.45 32.18
N ARG A 674 5.66 7.16 32.14
CA ARG A 674 5.74 8.60 31.86
C ARG A 674 5.92 8.94 30.38
N ARG A 675 6.03 7.94 29.50
CA ARG A 675 6.36 8.10 28.08
C ARG A 675 7.62 8.96 27.88
N SER A 676 8.64 8.71 28.70
CA SER A 676 9.91 9.42 28.72
C SER A 676 11.10 8.52 28.37
N LYS A 677 12.32 9.05 28.38
CA LYS A 677 13.55 8.27 28.12
C LYS A 677 14.14 7.69 29.42
N PRO A 678 14.47 6.39 29.49
CA PRO A 678 15.14 5.80 30.64
C PRO A 678 16.45 6.51 30.98
N GLY A 679 16.74 6.69 32.29
CA GLY A 679 17.95 7.30 32.80
C GLY A 679 18.04 8.83 32.69
N VAL A 680 17.12 9.47 31.95
CA VAL A 680 17.12 10.92 31.74
C VAL A 680 16.40 11.63 32.89
N PRO A 681 16.99 12.65 33.54
CA PRO A 681 16.31 13.43 34.57
C PRO A 681 15.03 14.08 34.05
N LEU A 682 13.96 14.01 34.84
CA LEU A 682 12.69 14.67 34.54
C LEU A 682 12.53 15.88 35.47
N ILE A 683 12.77 17.06 34.91
CA ILE A 683 12.48 18.35 35.55
C ILE A 683 11.24 18.89 34.84
N SER A 684 10.13 18.95 35.57
CA SER A 684 8.88 19.46 35.00
C SER A 684 8.97 20.98 34.86
N PRO A 685 8.29 21.58 33.86
CA PRO A 685 8.15 23.02 33.79
C PRO A 685 7.59 23.58 35.10
N PRO A 686 8.04 24.76 35.57
CA PRO A 686 7.41 25.39 36.73
C PRO A 686 5.92 25.68 36.53
N PRO A 687 5.47 26.30 35.42
CA PRO A 687 4.04 26.52 35.21
C PRO A 687 3.39 25.33 34.49
N HIS A 688 2.07 25.21 34.66
CA HIS A 688 1.23 24.55 33.67
C HIS A 688 1.20 25.43 32.42
N HIS A 689 1.61 24.90 31.26
CA HIS A 689 1.67 25.70 30.02
C HIS A 689 0.28 26.03 29.43
N ASP A 690 -0.76 25.42 29.98
CA ASP A 690 -2.17 25.68 29.72
C ASP A 690 -2.86 26.43 30.89
N ILE A 691 -2.09 27.01 31.83
CA ILE A 691 -2.61 27.88 32.89
C ILE A 691 -1.69 29.11 33.04
N TYR A 692 -2.06 30.23 32.41
CA TYR A 692 -1.36 31.52 32.61
C TYR A 692 -2.23 32.59 33.29
N SER A 693 -3.49 32.27 33.53
CA SER A 693 -4.50 33.14 34.11
C SER A 693 -5.56 32.32 34.84
N ILE A 694 -6.52 32.99 35.50
CA ILE A 694 -7.59 32.30 36.22
C ILE A 694 -8.62 31.68 35.26
N GLU A 695 -8.84 32.31 34.11
CA GLU A 695 -9.67 31.81 33.02
C GLU A 695 -9.07 30.56 32.36
N ASP A 696 -7.75 30.48 32.25
CA ASP A 696 -7.08 29.27 31.78
C ASP A 696 -7.23 28.11 32.79
N LEU A 697 -7.15 28.41 34.10
CA LEU A 697 -7.45 27.42 35.13
C LEU A 697 -8.90 26.95 35.04
N ALA A 698 -9.84 27.87 34.83
CA ALA A 698 -11.25 27.53 34.60
C ALA A 698 -11.43 26.64 33.36
N GLN A 699 -10.68 26.90 32.29
CA GLN A 699 -10.69 26.06 31.10
C GLN A 699 -10.14 24.65 31.38
N LEU A 700 -9.09 24.51 32.18
CA LEU A 700 -8.60 23.18 32.57
C LEU A 700 -9.61 22.47 33.48
N ILE A 701 -10.22 23.16 34.45
CA ILE A 701 -11.28 22.58 35.29
C ILE A 701 -12.44 22.11 34.40
N TYR A 702 -12.88 22.94 33.45
CA TYR A 702 -13.87 22.58 32.45
C TYR A 702 -13.45 21.32 31.71
N ASP A 703 -12.24 21.27 31.15
CA ASP A 703 -11.73 20.10 30.42
C ASP A 703 -11.71 18.83 31.29
N LEU A 704 -11.46 18.96 32.61
CA LEU A 704 -11.40 17.84 33.57
C LEU A 704 -12.79 17.33 33.99
N HIS A 705 -13.75 18.22 34.28
CA HIS A 705 -15.15 17.84 34.49
C HIS A 705 -15.78 17.28 33.23
N GLN A 706 -15.37 17.82 32.10
CA GLN A 706 -15.83 17.33 30.84
C GLN A 706 -15.27 15.91 30.70
N ILE A 707 -13.98 15.63 30.91
CA ILE A 707 -13.48 14.26 30.72
C ILE A 707 -14.08 13.20 31.62
N ASN A 708 -14.33 13.58 32.86
CA ASN A 708 -14.88 12.71 33.86
C ASN A 708 -15.90 13.51 34.68
N PRO A 709 -17.19 13.49 34.30
CA PRO A 709 -18.22 14.29 34.98
C PRO A 709 -18.54 13.80 36.38
N GLU A 710 -18.11 12.59 36.73
CA GLU A 710 -18.30 12.00 38.06
C GLU A 710 -17.13 12.33 39.00
N ALA A 711 -16.03 12.86 38.48
CA ALA A 711 -14.87 13.21 39.29
C ALA A 711 -14.92 14.67 39.78
N LYS A 712 -14.74 14.86 41.09
CA LYS A 712 -14.47 16.18 41.66
C LYS A 712 -13.13 16.71 41.14
N VAL A 713 -13.00 18.02 40.94
CA VAL A 713 -11.74 18.67 40.57
C VAL A 713 -11.18 19.43 41.78
N SER A 714 -10.00 19.02 42.26
CA SER A 714 -9.24 19.76 43.27
C SER A 714 -8.19 20.67 42.64
N VAL A 715 -7.93 21.81 43.28
CA VAL A 715 -6.78 22.66 42.97
C VAL A 715 -5.86 22.74 44.18
N LYS A 716 -4.63 22.25 44.01
CA LYS A 716 -3.61 22.24 45.06
C LYS A 716 -2.74 23.49 45.01
N LEU A 717 -2.93 24.34 46.00
CA LEU A 717 -2.21 25.60 46.24
C LEU A 717 -1.25 25.47 47.43
N VAL A 718 -0.36 26.44 47.56
CA VAL A 718 0.55 26.57 48.71
C VAL A 718 0.24 27.85 49.46
N ALA A 719 0.12 27.74 50.78
CA ALA A 719 -0.11 28.88 51.66
C ALA A 719 0.91 29.99 51.42
N GLU A 720 0.41 31.18 51.10
CA GLU A 720 1.15 32.45 51.09
C GLU A 720 0.14 33.58 51.26
N ALA A 721 0.60 34.77 51.68
CA ALA A 721 -0.30 35.91 51.84
C ALA A 721 -0.94 36.28 50.49
N GLY A 722 -2.26 36.40 50.44
CA GLY A 722 -3.03 36.66 49.21
C GLY A 722 -3.72 35.43 48.63
N ILE A 723 -3.47 34.24 49.18
CA ILE A 723 -4.10 32.99 48.74
C ILE A 723 -5.62 33.00 48.85
N GLY A 724 -6.21 33.78 49.75
CA GLY A 724 -7.68 33.89 49.87
C GLY A 724 -8.33 34.47 48.62
N VAL A 725 -7.67 35.43 47.97
CA VAL A 725 -8.13 36.03 46.70
C VAL A 725 -8.05 35.00 45.58
N VAL A 726 -6.92 34.29 45.48
CA VAL A 726 -6.73 33.20 44.50
C VAL A 726 -7.79 32.11 44.70
N ALA A 727 -8.03 31.68 45.94
CA ALA A 727 -9.04 30.68 46.26
C ALA A 727 -10.46 31.11 45.86
N SER A 728 -10.79 32.40 45.97
CA SER A 728 -12.07 32.93 45.49
C SER A 728 -12.18 32.82 43.96
N GLY A 729 -11.08 33.08 43.24
CA GLY A 729 -11.00 32.83 41.80
C GLY A 729 -11.20 31.35 41.46
N VAL A 730 -10.52 30.46 42.18
CA VAL A 730 -10.62 29.00 42.00
C VAL A 730 -12.04 28.49 42.23
N ALA A 731 -12.72 28.94 43.28
CA ALA A 731 -14.12 28.60 43.54
C ALA A 731 -15.07 29.11 42.43
N LYS A 732 -14.79 30.28 41.86
CA LYS A 732 -15.55 30.81 40.71
C LYS A 732 -15.23 30.10 39.39
N ALA A 733 -14.03 29.51 39.29
CA ALA A 733 -13.59 28.70 38.17
C ALA A 733 -14.15 27.27 38.17
N ASN A 734 -15.14 27.01 39.04
CA ASN A 734 -15.88 25.75 39.13
C ASN A 734 -15.14 24.59 39.83
N ALA A 735 -14.06 24.84 40.58
CA ALA A 735 -13.41 23.76 41.34
C ALA A 735 -14.33 23.24 42.46
N ASP A 736 -14.28 21.94 42.74
CA ASP A 736 -15.03 21.30 43.84
C ASP A 736 -14.26 21.35 45.15
N VAL A 737 -12.93 21.29 45.08
CA VAL A 737 -12.06 21.19 46.25
C VAL A 737 -10.86 22.13 46.11
N ILE A 738 -10.50 22.81 47.19
CA ILE A 738 -9.29 23.63 47.26
C ILE A 738 -8.38 23.02 48.31
N GLN A 739 -7.16 22.64 47.92
CA GLN A 739 -6.16 22.14 48.85
C GLN A 739 -5.14 23.22 49.17
N ILE A 740 -4.99 23.55 50.46
CA ILE A 740 -3.99 24.48 50.96
C ILE A 740 -2.85 23.71 51.60
N SER A 741 -1.67 23.82 51.02
CA SER A 741 -0.46 23.12 51.47
C SER A 741 0.47 24.07 52.23
N GLY A 742 0.88 23.71 53.44
CA GLY A 742 1.88 24.48 54.20
C GLY A 742 3.31 24.30 53.70
N HIS A 743 4.20 25.24 54.03
CA HIS A 743 5.63 25.19 53.67
C HIS A 743 6.34 23.91 54.16
N ASP A 744 5.84 23.28 55.23
CA ASP A 744 6.39 22.06 55.82
C ASP A 744 6.01 20.76 55.09
N GLY A 745 5.46 20.86 53.88
CA GLY A 745 5.22 19.73 53.00
C GLY A 745 6.49 18.93 52.67
N GLY A 746 6.36 17.60 52.59
CA GLY A 746 7.47 16.72 52.20
C GLY A 746 7.82 16.81 50.71
N THR A 747 9.01 16.33 50.34
CA THR A 747 9.41 16.18 48.94
C THR A 747 10.44 15.07 48.74
N GLY A 748 10.37 14.38 47.60
CA GLY A 748 11.37 13.40 47.19
C GLY A 748 12.66 14.04 46.66
N ALA A 749 12.57 15.23 46.05
CA ALA A 749 13.69 16.01 45.53
C ALA A 749 13.28 17.49 45.33
N SER A 750 14.06 18.40 45.90
CA SER A 750 13.86 19.85 45.79
C SER A 750 15.16 20.58 46.18
N PRO A 751 15.43 21.79 45.67
CA PRO A 751 16.48 22.65 46.18
C PRO A 751 16.31 22.93 47.68
N ILE A 752 17.43 22.96 48.41
CA ILE A 752 17.42 23.27 49.85
C ILE A 752 16.91 24.70 50.09
N SER A 753 17.23 25.63 49.19
CA SER A 753 16.74 27.00 49.23
C SER A 753 15.22 27.03 49.30
N SER A 754 14.54 26.31 48.42
CA SER A 754 13.08 26.29 48.31
C SER A 754 12.44 25.62 49.53
N ILE A 755 13.01 24.50 50.00
CA ILE A 755 12.55 23.82 51.23
C ILE A 755 12.61 24.74 52.46
N LYS A 756 13.59 25.65 52.53
CA LYS A 756 13.84 26.48 53.72
C LYS A 756 13.26 27.88 53.65
N HIS A 757 12.96 28.38 52.46
CA HIS A 757 12.70 29.81 52.25
C HIS A 757 11.48 30.13 51.39
N ALA A 758 10.72 29.15 50.90
CA ALA A 758 9.54 29.39 50.08
C ALA A 758 8.28 28.77 50.69
N GLY A 759 7.16 29.49 50.61
CA GLY A 759 5.86 29.10 51.18
C GLY A 759 5.64 29.63 52.62
N GLY A 760 4.38 29.67 53.02
CA GLY A 760 3.91 30.11 54.33
C GLY A 760 3.28 28.97 55.18
N PRO A 761 2.96 29.24 56.45
CA PRO A 761 2.37 28.24 57.35
C PRO A 761 0.97 27.82 56.90
N MET A 762 0.65 26.53 57.09
CA MET A 762 -0.67 25.98 56.74
C MET A 762 -1.79 26.72 57.47
N GLU A 763 -1.58 27.04 58.76
CA GLU A 763 -2.56 27.70 59.62
C GLU A 763 -2.99 29.06 59.05
N MET A 764 -2.02 29.83 58.53
CA MET A 764 -2.29 31.13 57.92
C MET A 764 -3.07 30.99 56.61
N GLY A 765 -2.63 30.07 55.74
CA GLY A 765 -3.27 29.87 54.45
C GLY A 765 -4.71 29.36 54.56
N VAL A 766 -4.95 28.36 55.42
CA VAL A 766 -6.29 27.80 55.64
C VAL A 766 -7.22 28.86 56.21
N ALA A 767 -6.77 29.61 57.23
CA ALA A 767 -7.56 30.69 57.83
C ALA A 767 -7.89 31.80 56.82
N GLU A 768 -6.92 32.23 56.02
CA GLU A 768 -7.13 33.27 55.00
C GLU A 768 -8.11 32.82 53.92
N THR A 769 -7.96 31.59 53.41
CA THR A 769 -8.87 31.01 52.43
C THR A 769 -10.27 30.88 53.00
N HIS A 770 -10.44 30.31 54.20
CA HIS A 770 -11.75 30.17 54.83
C HIS A 770 -12.43 31.52 55.04
N GLN A 771 -11.73 32.49 55.65
CA GLN A 771 -12.26 33.83 55.90
C GLN A 771 -12.67 34.54 54.61
N THR A 772 -11.84 34.45 53.58
CA THR A 772 -12.12 35.14 52.31
C THR A 772 -13.29 34.50 51.58
N LEU A 773 -13.37 33.17 51.52
CA LEU A 773 -14.48 32.47 50.89
C LEU A 773 -15.81 32.72 51.60
N VAL A 774 -15.82 32.79 52.94
CA VAL A 774 -17.03 33.13 53.72
C VAL A 774 -17.49 34.56 53.41
N ARG A 775 -16.57 35.53 53.44
CA ARG A 775 -16.87 36.95 53.15
C ARG A 775 -17.40 37.17 51.73
N ASN A 776 -17.05 36.29 50.79
CA ASN A 776 -17.51 36.35 49.40
C ASN A 776 -18.68 35.41 49.09
N GLU A 777 -19.26 34.74 50.10
CA GLU A 777 -20.37 33.77 49.92
C GLU A 777 -20.02 32.61 48.97
N LEU A 778 -18.74 32.24 48.88
CA LEU A 778 -18.22 31.16 48.05
C LEU A 778 -17.87 29.91 48.85
N ARG A 779 -17.82 29.98 50.18
CA ARG A 779 -17.36 28.88 51.06
C ARG A 779 -18.17 27.60 50.91
N GLU A 780 -19.47 27.71 50.66
CA GLU A 780 -20.34 26.55 50.50
C GLU A 780 -20.12 25.79 49.20
N ARG A 781 -19.45 26.39 48.20
CA ARG A 781 -19.23 25.76 46.90
C ARG A 781 -18.07 24.76 46.89
N VAL A 782 -17.18 24.83 47.89
CA VAL A 782 -15.91 24.11 47.84
C VAL A 782 -15.60 23.40 49.15
N VAL A 783 -15.04 22.20 49.05
CA VAL A 783 -14.39 21.51 50.17
C VAL A 783 -12.99 22.11 50.35
N LEU A 784 -12.61 22.46 51.58
CA LEU A 784 -11.28 22.98 51.90
C LEU A 784 -10.41 21.89 52.51
N ARG A 785 -9.39 21.44 51.78
CA ARG A 785 -8.44 20.42 52.23
C ARG A 785 -7.16 21.08 52.72
N ALA A 786 -6.57 20.59 53.80
CA ALA A 786 -5.31 21.11 54.35
C ALA A 786 -4.23 20.03 54.40
N ASP A 787 -3.00 20.36 54.01
CA ASP A 787 -1.82 19.53 54.28
C ASP A 787 -0.62 20.38 54.72
N GLY A 788 0.43 19.72 55.19
CA GLY A 788 1.70 20.35 55.55
C GLY A 788 2.11 20.02 56.97
N GLY A 789 3.06 19.09 57.12
CA GLY A 789 3.64 18.75 58.42
C GLY A 789 2.73 18.04 59.43
N MET A 790 1.46 17.79 59.12
CA MET A 790 0.46 17.14 60.00
C MET A 790 0.87 15.74 60.46
N ARG A 791 0.67 15.43 61.74
CA ARG A 791 1.13 14.16 62.36
C ARG A 791 0.16 13.53 63.35
N SER A 792 -0.72 14.33 63.93
CA SER A 792 -1.53 13.95 65.10
C SER A 792 -2.99 14.37 64.94
N GLY A 793 -3.87 13.82 65.78
CA GLY A 793 -5.26 14.25 65.86
C GLY A 793 -5.39 15.72 66.30
N ARG A 794 -4.46 16.22 67.13
CA ARG A 794 -4.39 17.65 67.46
C ARG A 794 -4.20 18.55 66.24
N ASP A 795 -3.36 18.14 65.28
CA ASP A 795 -3.14 18.93 64.06
C ASP A 795 -4.41 19.00 63.21
N VAL A 796 -5.16 17.89 63.15
CA VAL A 796 -6.47 17.82 62.50
C VAL A 796 -7.47 18.76 63.16
N LEU A 797 -7.59 18.73 64.49
CA LEU A 797 -8.50 19.62 65.24
C LEU A 797 -8.16 21.10 65.03
N MET A 798 -6.86 21.43 64.98
CA MET A 798 -6.42 22.79 64.68
C MET A 798 -6.81 23.22 63.27
N ALA A 799 -6.53 22.41 62.25
CA ALA A 799 -6.90 22.70 60.86
C ALA A 799 -8.42 22.81 60.68
N ALA A 800 -9.18 21.93 61.36
CA ALA A 800 -10.65 21.95 61.38
C ALA A 800 -11.16 23.29 61.90
N ALA A 801 -10.73 23.69 63.10
CA ALA A 801 -11.14 24.97 63.71
C ALA A 801 -10.81 26.19 62.83
N LEU A 802 -9.74 26.13 62.05
CA LEU A 802 -9.37 27.18 61.09
C LEU A 802 -10.17 27.16 59.78
N GLY A 803 -10.91 26.07 59.50
CA GLY A 803 -11.89 25.98 58.42
C GLY A 803 -11.71 24.81 57.44
N ALA A 804 -10.75 23.90 57.66
CA ALA A 804 -10.52 22.76 56.78
C ALA A 804 -11.53 21.61 57.02
N ASP A 805 -12.08 21.09 55.92
CA ASP A 805 -12.99 19.95 55.85
C ASP A 805 -12.22 18.60 55.76
N GLU A 806 -11.06 18.60 55.11
CA GLU A 806 -10.27 17.38 54.86
C GLU A 806 -8.78 17.58 55.17
N TYR A 807 -8.07 16.48 55.44
CA TYR A 807 -6.72 16.52 56.02
C TYR A 807 -5.75 15.57 55.30
N GLY A 808 -4.70 16.12 54.70
CA GLY A 808 -3.72 15.39 53.90
C GLY A 808 -2.48 14.97 54.71
N PHE A 809 -2.08 13.71 54.56
CA PHE A 809 -0.91 13.12 55.25
C PHE A 809 0.07 12.49 54.26
N GLY A 810 1.30 12.99 54.21
CA GLY A 810 2.37 12.45 53.36
C GLY A 810 3.47 11.78 54.17
N THR A 811 4.32 12.59 54.81
CA THR A 811 5.54 12.13 55.50
C THR A 811 5.25 11.07 56.57
N VAL A 812 4.23 11.26 57.39
CA VAL A 812 3.87 10.32 58.47
C VAL A 812 3.28 9.01 57.94
N ALA A 813 2.54 9.05 56.83
CA ALA A 813 2.10 7.83 56.14
C ALA A 813 3.30 7.04 55.58
N MET A 814 4.32 7.73 55.07
CA MET A 814 5.58 7.08 54.68
C MET A 814 6.34 6.51 55.88
N ILE A 815 6.29 7.17 57.05
CA ILE A 815 6.92 6.66 58.29
C ILE A 815 6.20 5.41 58.78
N ALA A 816 4.86 5.42 58.82
CA ALA A 816 4.05 4.27 59.23
C ALA A 816 4.35 3.03 58.37
N THR A 817 4.67 3.23 57.09
CA THR A 817 5.01 2.16 56.14
C THR A 817 6.52 1.83 56.07
N GLY A 818 7.35 2.46 56.91
CA GLY A 818 8.76 2.07 57.12
C GLY A 818 9.82 3.15 56.88
N CYS A 819 9.47 4.39 56.53
CA CYS A 819 10.45 5.46 56.38
C CYS A 819 11.11 5.81 57.71
N ILE A 820 12.45 5.74 57.76
CA ILE A 820 13.26 6.09 58.94
C ILE A 820 13.81 7.53 58.89
N MET A 821 13.26 8.38 58.03
CA MET A 821 13.66 9.79 57.86
C MET A 821 15.16 10.01 57.56
N ALA A 822 15.78 9.11 56.78
CA ALA A 822 17.17 9.23 56.35
C ALA A 822 17.46 10.44 55.42
N ARG A 823 16.41 11.04 54.83
CA ARG A 823 16.50 12.23 53.94
C ARG A 823 17.38 12.06 52.69
N VAL A 824 17.59 10.83 52.26
CA VAL A 824 18.35 10.47 51.04
C VAL A 824 17.44 10.14 49.85
N CYS A 825 16.17 10.58 49.86
CA CYS A 825 15.14 10.20 48.87
C CYS A 825 15.52 10.51 47.41
N HIS A 826 16.21 11.64 47.19
CA HIS A 826 16.71 12.10 45.89
C HIS A 826 17.91 11.28 45.39
N THR A 827 18.59 10.54 46.29
CA THR A 827 19.81 9.82 45.95
C THR A 827 19.57 8.45 45.31
N ASN A 828 18.32 7.97 45.32
CA ASN A 828 17.94 6.59 44.98
C ASN A 828 18.45 5.51 45.97
N ASN A 829 19.05 5.90 47.10
CA ASN A 829 19.64 4.98 48.08
C ASN A 829 18.80 4.89 49.37
N CYS A 830 17.48 4.83 49.26
CA CYS A 830 16.62 4.65 50.43
C CYS A 830 16.95 3.31 51.12
N PRO A 831 17.37 3.29 52.40
CA PRO A 831 17.85 2.07 53.05
C PRO A 831 16.75 1.03 53.29
N VAL A 832 15.49 1.46 53.24
CA VAL A 832 14.27 0.72 53.59
C VAL A 832 13.30 0.56 52.41
N GLY A 833 13.75 0.85 51.18
CA GLY A 833 12.94 0.59 49.98
C GLY A 833 11.78 1.55 49.68
N VAL A 834 11.46 2.50 50.57
CA VAL A 834 10.32 3.43 50.39
C VAL A 834 10.50 4.36 49.17
N ALA A 835 11.63 5.06 49.07
CA ALA A 835 11.86 6.10 48.05
C ALA A 835 13.01 5.76 47.09
N SER A 836 13.10 4.50 46.66
CA SER A 836 14.10 3.99 45.71
C SER A 836 13.46 3.24 44.54
N GLN A 837 14.13 3.25 43.39
CA GLN A 837 13.79 2.45 42.21
C GLN A 837 14.79 1.29 42.00
N ARG A 838 15.79 1.15 42.88
CA ARG A 838 16.73 0.02 42.88
C ARG A 838 16.03 -1.21 43.43
N GLU A 839 15.99 -2.29 42.66
CA GLU A 839 15.26 -3.50 42.98
C GLU A 839 15.72 -4.12 44.30
N GLU A 840 17.02 -4.19 44.52
CA GLU A 840 17.64 -4.72 45.74
C GLU A 840 17.31 -3.89 47.00
N LEU A 841 16.95 -2.61 46.84
CA LEU A 841 16.48 -1.77 47.93
C LEU A 841 14.97 -1.84 48.09
N ARG A 842 14.20 -1.92 47.00
CA ARG A 842 12.73 -2.13 47.05
C ARG A 842 12.38 -3.45 47.72
N ALA A 843 13.19 -4.51 47.53
CA ALA A 843 13.03 -5.79 48.22
C ALA A 843 13.07 -5.68 49.76
N ARG A 844 13.62 -4.58 50.31
CA ARG A 844 13.69 -4.31 51.75
C ARG A 844 12.45 -3.61 52.29
N PHE A 845 11.48 -3.26 51.44
CA PHE A 845 10.28 -2.54 51.86
C PHE A 845 9.47 -3.37 52.87
N PRO A 846 9.28 -2.86 54.11
CA PRO A 846 8.62 -3.62 55.16
C PRO A 846 7.09 -3.44 55.20
N GLY A 847 6.58 -2.33 54.63
CA GLY A 847 5.21 -1.88 54.87
C GLY A 847 4.12 -2.81 54.33
N ALA A 848 3.06 -2.96 55.12
CA ALA A 848 1.80 -3.57 54.73
C ALA A 848 0.66 -2.53 54.77
N PRO A 849 -0.45 -2.72 54.02
CA PRO A 849 -1.60 -1.83 54.08
C PRO A 849 -2.14 -1.60 55.51
N ALA A 850 -2.15 -2.65 56.34
CA ALA A 850 -2.62 -2.60 57.72
C ALA A 850 -1.87 -1.59 58.61
N ASP A 851 -0.56 -1.39 58.38
CA ASP A 851 0.25 -0.45 59.18
C ASP A 851 -0.28 0.99 59.03
N LEU A 852 -0.68 1.35 57.81
CA LEU A 852 -1.22 2.67 57.50
C LEU A 852 -2.65 2.84 58.02
N VAL A 853 -3.48 1.79 57.91
CA VAL A 853 -4.85 1.78 58.47
C VAL A 853 -4.81 2.00 59.99
N ASN A 854 -3.94 1.28 60.70
CA ASN A 854 -3.75 1.42 62.14
C ASN A 854 -3.34 2.85 62.53
N TYR A 855 -2.42 3.46 61.78
CA TYR A 855 -2.04 4.86 62.01
C TYR A 855 -3.24 5.80 61.94
N PHE A 856 -4.08 5.67 60.91
CA PHE A 856 -5.27 6.53 60.77
C PHE A 856 -6.33 6.26 61.83
N HIS A 857 -6.48 5.01 62.30
CA HIS A 857 -7.31 4.73 63.49
C HIS A 857 -6.83 5.49 64.72
N PHE A 858 -5.52 5.50 65.00
CA PHE A 858 -4.99 6.24 66.15
C PHE A 858 -5.21 7.75 66.03
N VAL A 859 -5.00 8.32 64.84
CA VAL A 859 -5.28 9.75 64.60
C VAL A 859 -6.77 10.04 64.79
N ALA A 860 -7.66 9.22 64.25
CA ALA A 860 -9.11 9.40 64.38
C ALA A 860 -9.57 9.29 65.85
N GLU A 861 -9.02 8.36 66.62
CA GLU A 861 -9.31 8.25 68.05
C GLU A 861 -8.83 9.46 68.85
N GLU A 862 -7.65 10.00 68.52
CA GLU A 862 -7.16 11.24 69.13
C GLU A 862 -8.07 12.44 68.80
N VAL A 863 -8.57 12.53 67.56
CA VAL A 863 -9.56 13.53 67.16
C VAL A 863 -10.85 13.40 67.98
N ARG A 864 -11.39 12.18 68.09
CA ARG A 864 -12.61 11.91 68.87
C ARG A 864 -12.44 12.29 70.35
N ALA A 865 -11.30 11.96 70.95
CA ALA A 865 -10.98 12.34 72.32
C ALA A 865 -10.90 13.86 72.48
N GLY A 866 -10.27 14.56 71.52
CA GLY A 866 -10.20 16.02 71.52
C GLY A 866 -11.56 16.69 71.37
N LEU A 867 -12.42 16.21 70.46
CA LEU A 867 -13.80 16.71 70.31
C LEU A 867 -14.60 16.52 71.59
N ALA A 868 -14.53 15.34 72.21
CA ALA A 868 -15.20 15.07 73.49
C ALA A 868 -14.73 16.02 74.60
N SER A 869 -13.42 16.35 74.64
CA SER A 869 -12.88 17.31 75.62
C SER A 869 -13.37 18.75 75.42
N LEU A 870 -13.74 19.10 74.17
CA LEU A 870 -14.34 20.38 73.81
C LEU A 870 -15.87 20.38 73.96
N GLY A 871 -16.48 19.23 74.31
CA GLY A 871 -17.92 19.07 74.41
C GLY A 871 -18.63 18.95 73.06
N LEU A 872 -17.90 18.65 71.98
CA LEU A 872 -18.41 18.53 70.62
C LEU A 872 -18.59 17.05 70.24
N ARG A 873 -19.58 16.74 69.39
CA ARG A 873 -19.92 15.37 68.99
C ARG A 873 -19.34 14.96 67.64
N SER A 874 -18.98 15.92 66.80
CA SER A 874 -18.49 15.69 65.44
C SER A 874 -17.53 16.80 65.00
N LEU A 875 -16.79 16.55 63.91
CA LEU A 875 -15.96 17.58 63.28
C LEU A 875 -16.79 18.73 62.69
N ASP A 876 -18.01 18.46 62.22
CA ASP A 876 -18.93 19.49 61.71
C ASP A 876 -19.18 20.61 62.71
N GLU A 877 -19.25 20.29 64.00
CA GLU A 877 -19.46 21.28 65.06
C GLU A 877 -18.22 22.14 65.34
N LEU A 878 -17.03 21.69 64.90
CA LEU A 878 -15.75 22.37 65.10
C LEU A 878 -15.30 23.17 63.88
N ILE A 879 -15.64 22.75 62.66
CA ILE A 879 -15.06 23.32 61.45
C ILE A 879 -15.38 24.82 61.33
N GLY A 880 -14.33 25.65 61.21
CA GLY A 880 -14.44 27.11 61.15
C GLY A 880 -14.67 27.82 62.50
N ARG A 881 -14.77 27.09 63.62
CA ARG A 881 -14.91 27.64 64.98
C ARG A 881 -13.58 28.12 65.55
N ALA A 882 -12.95 29.07 64.85
CA ALA A 882 -11.70 29.69 65.27
C ALA A 882 -11.81 30.41 66.63
N ASP A 883 -13.03 30.75 67.07
CA ASP A 883 -13.33 31.30 68.40
C ASP A 883 -13.03 30.33 69.56
N LEU A 884 -12.95 29.03 69.29
CA LEU A 884 -12.54 28.02 70.28
C LEU A 884 -11.02 27.94 70.46
N LEU A 885 -10.25 28.62 69.59
CA LEU A 885 -8.81 28.72 69.71
C LEU A 885 -8.42 29.94 70.54
N ARG A 886 -7.43 29.77 71.42
CA ARG A 886 -6.82 30.87 72.16
C ARG A 886 -5.30 30.76 72.16
N GLN A 887 -4.64 31.91 72.09
CA GLN A 887 -3.19 31.97 72.30
C GLN A 887 -2.87 31.61 73.75
N ARG A 888 -1.88 30.74 73.92
CA ARG A 888 -1.38 30.37 75.25
C ARG A 888 -0.66 31.55 75.89
N ALA A 889 -1.12 31.96 77.07
CA ALA A 889 -0.54 33.06 77.83
C ALA A 889 0.73 32.66 78.62
N ASP A 890 0.96 31.36 78.80
CA ASP A 890 2.05 30.79 79.61
C ASP A 890 3.34 30.51 78.80
N LEU A 891 3.36 30.83 77.50
CA LEU A 891 4.52 30.60 76.63
C LEU A 891 5.43 31.84 76.54
N LYS A 892 6.68 31.68 77.00
CA LYS A 892 7.74 32.67 76.79
C LYS A 892 8.54 32.34 75.53
N LEU A 893 8.46 33.20 74.51
CA LEU A 893 9.24 33.05 73.28
C LEU A 893 10.70 33.48 73.49
N ALA A 894 11.63 32.79 72.83
CA ALA A 894 13.07 33.04 73.01
C ALA A 894 13.57 34.35 72.37
N LYS A 895 12.89 34.85 71.34
CA LYS A 895 13.38 35.96 70.49
C LYS A 895 12.51 37.22 70.52
N THR A 896 11.28 37.14 70.98
CA THR A 896 10.30 38.25 70.96
C THR A 896 9.40 38.18 72.19
N ALA A 897 8.70 39.28 72.51
CA ALA A 897 7.75 39.31 73.62
C ALA A 897 6.47 38.49 73.34
N GLY A 898 6.11 38.31 72.08
CA GLY A 898 4.92 37.58 71.64
C GLY A 898 4.73 37.65 70.12
N LEU A 899 3.73 36.92 69.63
CA LEU A 899 3.21 37.03 68.26
C LEU A 899 1.75 37.46 68.32
N ASN A 900 1.29 38.23 67.33
CA ASN A 900 -0.13 38.55 67.18
C ASN A 900 -0.82 37.44 66.37
N LEU A 901 -1.60 36.60 67.06
CA LEU A 901 -2.37 35.50 66.45
C LEU A 901 -3.86 35.82 66.32
N ALA A 902 -4.26 37.10 66.45
CA ALA A 902 -5.66 37.51 66.35
C ALA A 902 -6.29 37.09 65.01
N PHE A 903 -5.52 37.17 63.92
CA PHE A 903 -5.97 36.74 62.58
C PHE A 903 -6.42 35.27 62.55
N LEU A 904 -5.74 34.37 63.26
CA LEU A 904 -6.06 32.94 63.30
C LEU A 904 -7.21 32.58 64.25
N THR A 905 -7.53 33.48 65.18
CA THR A 905 -8.58 33.29 66.20
C THR A 905 -9.85 34.09 65.88
N THR A 906 -9.86 34.77 64.73
CA THR A 906 -11.02 35.55 64.27
C THR A 906 -12.06 34.62 63.67
N PHE A 907 -13.27 34.62 64.24
CA PHE A 907 -14.40 33.90 63.68
C PHE A 907 -14.89 34.60 62.39
N ALA A 908 -14.94 33.86 61.29
CA ALA A 908 -15.26 34.40 59.97
C ALA A 908 -16.76 34.55 59.71
N GLY A 909 -17.61 33.98 60.56
CA GLY A 909 -19.03 33.76 60.32
C GLY A 909 -19.35 32.26 60.25
N ALA A 910 -20.63 31.91 60.40
CA ALA A 910 -21.06 30.52 60.24
C ALA A 910 -20.99 30.11 58.76
N ALA A 911 -20.36 28.97 58.49
CA ALA A 911 -20.48 28.24 57.24
C ALA A 911 -21.44 27.06 57.45
N GLY A 912 -21.95 26.48 56.37
CA GLY A 912 -22.73 25.24 56.42
C GLY A 912 -21.93 24.07 57.02
N GLY A 913 -22.58 22.92 57.24
CA GLY A 913 -21.90 21.72 57.71
C GLY A 913 -20.87 21.20 56.68
N SER A 914 -19.74 20.68 57.14
CA SER A 914 -18.75 20.05 56.27
C SER A 914 -19.34 18.83 55.57
N SER A 915 -20.15 18.04 56.28
CA SER A 915 -20.89 16.91 55.71
C SER A 915 -21.72 17.31 54.47
N ALA A 916 -22.33 18.50 54.46
CA ALA A 916 -23.11 18.98 53.33
C ALA A 916 -22.22 19.31 52.11
N ARG A 917 -21.05 19.91 52.34
CA ARG A 917 -20.07 20.20 51.29
C ARG A 917 -19.41 18.93 50.73
N LEU A 918 -19.12 17.96 51.60
CA LEU A 918 -18.58 16.66 51.19
C LEU A 918 -19.57 15.87 50.34
N ALA A 919 -20.85 15.89 50.72
CA ALA A 919 -21.95 15.22 50.01
C ALA A 919 -22.42 15.97 48.76
N GLN A 920 -21.91 17.17 48.49
CA GLN A 920 -22.27 17.94 47.32
C GLN A 920 -21.89 17.16 46.04
N GLU A 921 -22.81 17.15 45.07
CA GLU A 921 -22.54 16.67 43.72
C GLU A 921 -21.42 17.47 43.06
N VAL A 922 -20.75 16.84 42.09
CA VAL A 922 -19.72 17.48 41.26
C VAL A 922 -20.32 18.68 40.55
N HIS A 923 -19.61 19.80 40.52
CA HIS A 923 -20.06 20.97 39.76
C HIS A 923 -20.19 20.63 38.27
N SER A 924 -21.33 20.98 37.68
CA SER A 924 -21.59 20.71 36.26
C SER A 924 -21.01 21.80 35.35
N ASN A 925 -20.55 21.40 34.17
CA ASN A 925 -20.27 22.33 33.06
C ASN A 925 -21.55 22.88 32.39
N GLY A 926 -22.73 22.45 32.84
CA GLY A 926 -24.01 22.72 32.19
C GLY A 926 -24.16 21.97 30.86
N PRO A 927 -25.25 22.20 30.11
CA PRO A 927 -25.51 21.50 28.85
C PRO A 927 -24.43 21.78 27.81
N GLN A 928 -23.86 20.71 27.25
CA GLN A 928 -22.83 20.76 26.23
C GLN A 928 -23.32 20.17 24.91
N LEU A 929 -22.66 20.56 23.82
CA LEU A 929 -22.90 19.97 22.51
C LEU A 929 -22.74 18.45 22.53
N ASP A 930 -21.78 17.94 23.30
CA ASP A 930 -21.51 16.51 23.37
C ASP A 930 -22.63 15.74 24.07
N ASP A 931 -23.41 16.37 24.96
CA ASP A 931 -24.59 15.74 25.53
C ASP A 931 -25.64 15.48 24.44
N VAL A 932 -25.79 16.43 23.51
CA VAL A 932 -26.66 16.28 22.33
C VAL A 932 -26.14 15.19 21.41
N ILE A 933 -24.83 15.13 21.18
CA ILE A 933 -24.20 14.12 20.32
C ILE A 933 -24.33 12.72 20.94
N LEU A 934 -24.10 12.59 22.26
CA LEU A 934 -24.18 11.32 22.98
C LEU A 934 -25.64 10.85 23.18
N ALA A 935 -26.60 11.77 23.23
CA ALA A 935 -28.03 11.46 23.28
C ALA A 935 -28.61 11.07 21.91
N ASP A 936 -27.91 11.35 20.81
CA ASP A 936 -28.40 11.06 19.46
C ASP A 936 -28.41 9.54 19.20
N SER A 937 -29.61 8.97 19.12
CA SER A 937 -29.83 7.56 18.84
C SER A 937 -29.34 7.13 17.45
N GLU A 938 -29.25 8.06 16.48
CA GLU A 938 -28.66 7.77 15.17
C GLU A 938 -27.16 7.51 15.29
N ILE A 939 -26.46 8.08 16.27
CA ILE A 939 -25.01 7.92 16.44
C ILE A 939 -24.67 6.66 17.28
N ARG A 940 -25.48 6.32 18.30
CA ARG A 940 -25.22 5.16 19.18
C ARG A 940 -25.44 3.79 18.53
N GLY A 941 -26.28 3.70 17.51
CA GLY A 941 -26.64 2.43 16.84
C GLY A 941 -26.13 2.28 15.40
N ASP A 942 -25.47 3.29 14.85
CA ASP A 942 -25.07 3.32 13.45
C ASP A 942 -23.74 2.62 13.22
N CYS A 943 -23.78 1.56 12.41
CA CYS A 943 -22.59 0.81 12.05
C CYS A 943 -21.58 1.68 11.26
N ASN A 944 -22.02 2.71 10.53
CA ASN A 944 -21.09 3.60 9.84
C ASN A 944 -20.24 4.40 10.82
N SER A 945 -20.84 4.88 11.91
CA SER A 945 -20.12 5.46 13.04
C SER A 945 -19.07 4.49 13.61
N PHE A 946 -19.39 3.19 13.70
CA PHE A 946 -18.45 2.15 14.14
C PHE A 946 -17.24 1.98 13.21
N GLY A 947 -17.45 1.89 11.90
CA GLY A 947 -16.34 1.70 10.94
C GLY A 947 -15.42 2.89 10.86
N VAL A 948 -16.00 4.09 10.93
CA VAL A 948 -15.22 5.33 10.95
C VAL A 948 -14.32 5.38 12.20
N MET A 949 -14.80 4.92 13.36
CA MET A 949 -13.96 4.81 14.55
C MET A 949 -12.83 3.81 14.39
N MET A 950 -13.08 2.63 13.80
CA MET A 950 -12.02 1.66 13.52
C MET A 950 -10.92 2.28 12.66
N VAL A 951 -11.29 3.10 11.66
CA VAL A 951 -10.34 3.85 10.82
C VAL A 951 -9.64 4.97 11.60
N ALA A 952 -10.33 5.64 12.52
CA ALA A 952 -9.75 6.68 13.36
C ALA A 952 -8.65 6.12 14.28
N LEU A 953 -8.92 4.97 14.91
CA LEU A 953 -8.07 4.28 15.89
C LEU A 953 -6.94 3.44 15.28
N GLY A 954 -6.98 3.21 13.96
CA GLY A 954 -5.99 2.40 13.25
C GLY A 954 -6.24 0.89 13.28
N ASP A 955 -7.43 0.47 13.73
CA ASP A 955 -7.88 -0.93 13.67
C ASP A 955 -8.35 -1.33 12.26
N ALA A 956 -8.72 -0.33 11.45
CA ALA A 956 -8.92 -0.45 10.02
C ALA A 956 -8.12 0.65 9.30
N ASP A 957 -7.73 0.36 8.06
CA ASP A 957 -6.98 1.28 7.20
C ASP A 957 -7.90 2.14 6.33
N GLY A 958 -9.14 1.67 6.12
CA GLY A 958 -10.18 2.39 5.41
C GLY A 958 -11.53 1.73 5.57
N MET A 959 -12.58 2.41 5.09
CA MET A 959 -13.97 1.97 5.21
C MET A 959 -14.71 2.09 3.88
N VAL A 960 -15.59 1.12 3.61
CA VAL A 960 -16.54 1.15 2.49
C VAL A 960 -17.95 0.94 3.03
N SER A 961 -18.90 1.83 2.70
CA SER A 961 -20.33 1.67 3.04
C SER A 961 -21.22 2.22 1.93
N GLY A 962 -22.54 2.27 2.10
CA GLY A 962 -23.49 2.85 1.14
C GLY A 962 -24.30 1.83 0.30
N ALA A 963 -23.92 0.54 0.33
CA ALA A 963 -24.65 -0.52 -0.38
C ALA A 963 -26.11 -0.66 0.13
N ILE A 964 -26.30 -0.46 1.45
CA ILE A 964 -27.60 -0.47 2.13
C ILE A 964 -27.87 0.81 2.94
N HIS A 965 -26.89 1.70 3.08
CA HIS A 965 -27.00 2.97 3.80
C HIS A 965 -27.15 4.16 2.84
N THR A 966 -27.60 5.31 3.33
CA THR A 966 -27.59 6.53 2.52
C THR A 966 -26.20 7.15 2.56
N THR A 967 -25.81 7.89 1.51
CA THR A 967 -24.56 8.66 1.49
C THR A 967 -24.41 9.56 2.72
N ALA A 968 -25.51 10.17 3.19
CA ALA A 968 -25.50 10.99 4.40
C ALA A 968 -25.14 10.16 5.66
N ALA A 969 -25.67 8.94 5.77
CA ALA A 969 -25.35 8.02 6.87
C ALA A 969 -23.91 7.50 6.79
N THR A 970 -23.33 7.37 5.59
CA THR A 970 -21.92 6.99 5.41
C THR A 970 -20.95 8.14 5.73
N ILE A 971 -21.24 9.35 5.23
CA ILE A 971 -20.29 10.48 5.26
C ILE A 971 -20.39 11.32 6.54
N ARG A 972 -21.59 11.49 7.12
CA ARG A 972 -21.78 12.29 8.34
C ARG A 972 -20.90 11.81 9.50
N PRO A 973 -20.85 10.51 9.85
CA PRO A 973 -19.99 10.03 10.92
C PRO A 973 -18.50 10.23 10.60
N ALA A 974 -18.13 10.04 9.33
CA ALA A 974 -16.77 10.21 8.85
C ALA A 974 -16.27 11.66 9.03
N MET A 975 -17.12 12.65 8.74
CA MET A 975 -16.84 14.05 9.00
C MET A 975 -16.78 14.40 10.49
N GLN A 976 -17.69 13.83 11.30
CA GLN A 976 -17.77 14.10 12.74
C GLN A 976 -16.57 13.53 13.53
N VAL A 977 -16.03 12.39 13.09
CA VAL A 977 -14.98 11.66 13.82
C VAL A 977 -13.58 11.91 13.25
N LEU A 978 -13.39 11.83 11.93
CA LEU A 978 -12.04 11.93 11.35
C LEU A 978 -11.53 13.35 11.29
N LYS A 979 -12.44 14.35 11.17
CA LYS A 979 -12.16 15.79 11.01
C LYS A 979 -11.22 16.08 9.82
N THR A 980 -11.29 17.29 9.27
CA THR A 980 -10.40 17.69 8.18
C THR A 980 -10.25 19.20 8.16
N ASP A 981 -9.01 19.66 7.99
CA ASP A 981 -8.64 21.08 7.93
C ASP A 981 -8.95 21.72 6.55
N SER A 982 -9.34 20.90 5.57
CA SER A 982 -9.67 21.32 4.20
C SER A 982 -11.09 20.91 3.80
N LEU A 983 -11.61 21.56 2.74
CA LEU A 983 -12.91 21.24 2.17
C LEU A 983 -12.94 19.79 1.67
N VAL A 984 -13.90 19.02 2.15
CA VAL A 984 -14.18 17.66 1.65
C VAL A 984 -14.94 17.75 0.34
N SER A 985 -14.48 17.05 -0.69
CA SER A 985 -15.17 16.93 -1.97
C SER A 985 -15.33 15.47 -2.36
N SER A 986 -16.40 15.14 -3.08
CA SER A 986 -16.50 13.82 -3.70
C SER A 986 -15.76 13.77 -5.03
N VAL A 987 -15.09 12.64 -5.25
CA VAL A 987 -14.43 12.31 -6.52
C VAL A 987 -14.94 10.95 -6.96
N PHE A 988 -15.56 10.90 -8.13
CA PHE A 988 -16.05 9.67 -8.74
C PHE A 988 -15.20 9.29 -9.95
N PHE A 989 -14.64 8.08 -9.94
CA PHE A 989 -14.11 7.46 -11.16
C PHE A 989 -15.26 6.87 -11.96
N MET A 990 -15.54 7.47 -13.12
CA MET A 990 -16.53 7.02 -14.09
C MET A 990 -15.85 6.15 -15.12
N CYS A 991 -15.86 4.83 -14.92
CA CYS A 991 -15.35 3.85 -15.86
C CYS A 991 -16.39 3.58 -16.95
N LEU A 992 -16.42 4.46 -17.95
CA LEU A 992 -17.16 4.26 -19.19
C LEU A 992 -16.50 3.11 -19.98
N PRO A 993 -17.27 2.37 -20.78
CA PRO A 993 -16.74 1.23 -21.54
C PRO A 993 -15.46 1.51 -22.38
N ASP A 994 -15.26 2.74 -22.83
CA ASP A 994 -14.14 3.17 -23.67
C ASP A 994 -13.15 4.12 -22.95
N LYS A 995 -13.42 4.58 -21.71
CA LYS A 995 -12.52 5.51 -20.99
C LYS A 995 -12.82 5.60 -19.49
N VAL A 996 -11.85 6.07 -18.70
CA VAL A 996 -12.08 6.48 -17.31
C VAL A 996 -12.08 8.00 -17.22
N LEU A 997 -13.17 8.56 -16.69
CA LEU A 997 -13.30 9.99 -16.35
C LEU A 997 -13.34 10.17 -14.84
N VAL A 998 -12.99 11.35 -14.37
CA VAL A 998 -13.04 11.71 -12.95
C VAL A 998 -14.03 12.87 -12.79
N TYR A 999 -15.04 12.68 -11.95
CA TYR A 999 -16.12 13.65 -11.72
C TYR A 999 -16.05 14.17 -10.28
N GLY A 1000 -16.02 15.48 -10.08
CA GLY A 1000 -16.09 16.10 -8.75
C GLY A 1000 -16.81 17.45 -8.83
N ASP A 1001 -17.46 17.99 -7.81
CA ASP A 1001 -18.10 17.28 -6.71
C ASP A 1001 -19.50 16.81 -7.16
N CYS A 1002 -19.89 15.61 -6.75
CA CYS A 1002 -21.17 14.98 -7.09
C CYS A 1002 -21.98 14.51 -5.88
N ALA A 1003 -21.49 14.67 -4.65
CA ALA A 1003 -22.13 14.11 -3.45
C ALA A 1003 -22.06 14.98 -2.18
N VAL A 1004 -21.13 15.93 -2.05
CA VAL A 1004 -20.87 16.61 -0.76
C VAL A 1004 -21.32 18.08 -0.77
N ASN A 1005 -20.78 18.92 -1.64
CA ASN A 1005 -20.97 20.36 -1.59
C ASN A 1005 -22.16 20.82 -2.43
N VAL A 1006 -23.26 21.20 -1.75
CA VAL A 1006 -24.54 21.59 -2.39
C VAL A 1006 -24.38 22.76 -3.38
N SER A 1007 -23.76 23.85 -2.93
CA SER A 1007 -23.54 25.07 -3.72
C SER A 1007 -22.17 25.66 -3.39
N PRO A 1008 -21.08 25.09 -3.93
CA PRO A 1008 -19.71 25.49 -3.60
C PRO A 1008 -19.42 26.93 -4.06
N SER A 1009 -18.66 27.67 -3.26
CA SER A 1009 -18.12 28.99 -3.65
C SER A 1009 -17.01 28.84 -4.71
N SER A 1010 -16.55 29.95 -5.30
CA SER A 1010 -15.42 29.92 -6.25
C SER A 1010 -14.14 29.35 -5.63
N LYS A 1011 -13.90 29.60 -4.34
CA LYS A 1011 -12.77 29.04 -3.58
C LYS A 1011 -12.93 27.54 -3.37
N ASP A 1012 -14.15 27.11 -3.06
CA ASP A 1012 -14.47 25.69 -2.86
C ASP A 1012 -14.32 24.90 -4.16
N LEU A 1013 -14.83 25.44 -5.28
CA LEU A 1013 -14.65 24.87 -6.61
C LEU A 1013 -13.17 24.74 -6.99
N ALA A 1014 -12.35 25.71 -6.59
CA ALA A 1014 -10.91 25.63 -6.84
C ALA A 1014 -10.24 24.50 -6.04
N GLN A 1015 -10.64 24.32 -4.78
CA GLN A 1015 -10.17 23.22 -3.95
C GLN A 1015 -10.64 21.86 -4.49
N ILE A 1016 -11.92 21.76 -4.90
CA ILE A 1016 -12.51 20.55 -5.52
C ILE A 1016 -11.70 20.16 -6.77
N ALA A 1017 -11.34 21.13 -7.61
CA ALA A 1017 -10.56 20.90 -8.81
C ALA A 1017 -9.16 20.32 -8.52
N ALA A 1018 -8.45 20.90 -7.55
CA ALA A 1018 -7.15 20.41 -7.14
C ALA A 1018 -7.22 19.00 -6.54
N THR A 1019 -8.16 18.76 -5.61
CA THR A 1019 -8.35 17.44 -4.99
C THR A 1019 -8.75 16.38 -6.04
N SER A 1020 -9.59 16.72 -7.01
CA SER A 1020 -9.97 15.82 -8.10
C SER A 1020 -8.80 15.50 -9.02
N ALA A 1021 -7.94 16.49 -9.31
CA ALA A 1021 -6.75 16.31 -10.11
C ALA A 1021 -5.69 15.44 -9.42
N ASP A 1022 -5.44 15.66 -8.14
CA ASP A 1022 -4.51 14.87 -7.33
C ASP A 1022 -4.99 13.42 -7.20
N THR A 1023 -6.31 13.24 -7.00
CA THR A 1023 -6.93 11.91 -6.99
C THR A 1023 -6.79 11.22 -8.35
N ALA A 1024 -6.98 11.94 -9.47
CA ALA A 1024 -6.77 11.37 -10.81
C ALA A 1024 -5.29 10.93 -11.02
N ALA A 1025 -4.35 11.80 -10.63
CA ALA A 1025 -2.92 11.53 -10.75
C ALA A 1025 -2.47 10.33 -9.90
N ALA A 1026 -3.02 10.17 -8.70
CA ALA A 1026 -2.76 9.04 -7.81
C ALA A 1026 -3.08 7.66 -8.43
N PHE A 1027 -4.01 7.63 -9.39
CA PHE A 1027 -4.38 6.42 -10.13
C PHE A 1027 -3.78 6.37 -11.56
N GLY A 1028 -2.75 7.19 -11.83
CA GLY A 1028 -1.99 7.17 -13.09
C GLY A 1028 -2.65 7.89 -14.26
N LEU A 1029 -3.62 8.78 -14.00
CA LEU A 1029 -4.20 9.65 -15.02
C LEU A 1029 -3.47 11.00 -15.02
N THR A 1030 -3.03 11.49 -16.18
CA THR A 1030 -2.57 12.88 -16.30
C THR A 1030 -3.80 13.80 -16.27
N PRO A 1031 -3.98 14.65 -15.24
CA PRO A 1031 -5.23 15.39 -15.07
C PRO A 1031 -5.35 16.55 -16.08
N ARG A 1032 -6.45 16.54 -16.84
CA ARG A 1032 -6.91 17.63 -17.72
C ARG A 1032 -8.28 18.06 -17.23
N VAL A 1033 -8.31 19.14 -16.46
CA VAL A 1033 -9.45 19.55 -15.64
C VAL A 1033 -10.33 20.54 -16.39
N ALA A 1034 -11.56 20.12 -16.70
CA ALA A 1034 -12.61 20.97 -17.23
C ALA A 1034 -13.51 21.49 -16.11
N MET A 1035 -13.51 22.82 -15.91
CA MET A 1035 -14.42 23.50 -14.98
C MET A 1035 -15.74 23.78 -15.71
N LEU A 1036 -16.74 22.95 -15.44
CA LEU A 1036 -17.97 22.89 -16.22
C LEU A 1036 -18.90 24.09 -15.98
N SER A 1037 -19.52 24.55 -17.06
CA SER A 1037 -20.53 25.61 -17.06
C SER A 1037 -21.46 25.48 -18.27
N TYR A 1038 -22.58 26.19 -18.27
CA TYR A 1038 -23.40 26.35 -19.46
C TYR A 1038 -22.76 27.30 -20.51
N SER A 1039 -21.66 27.97 -20.16
CA SER A 1039 -20.86 28.85 -21.03
C SER A 1039 -19.52 28.20 -21.40
N THR A 1040 -19.06 28.41 -22.63
CA THR A 1040 -17.70 28.08 -23.07
C THR A 1040 -16.94 29.36 -23.37
N LEU A 1041 -15.93 29.68 -22.55
CA LEU A 1041 -15.02 30.82 -22.72
C LEU A 1041 -15.73 32.15 -23.06
N GLY A 1042 -16.87 32.42 -22.42
CA GLY A 1042 -17.63 33.66 -22.60
C GLY A 1042 -18.80 33.61 -23.59
N SER A 1043 -19.20 32.42 -24.08
CA SER A 1043 -20.40 32.26 -24.93
C SER A 1043 -21.73 32.59 -24.24
N GLY A 1044 -21.72 32.66 -22.91
CA GLY A 1044 -22.84 33.09 -22.07
C GLY A 1044 -22.33 33.83 -20.83
N ALA A 1045 -23.20 34.66 -20.24
CA ALA A 1045 -22.91 35.46 -19.05
C ALA A 1045 -23.94 35.19 -17.94
N GLY A 1046 -23.54 35.37 -16.68
CA GLY A 1046 -24.41 35.22 -15.51
C GLY A 1046 -23.63 34.90 -14.24
N PRO A 1047 -24.30 34.90 -13.07
CA PRO A 1047 -23.67 34.69 -11.77
C PRO A 1047 -22.92 33.34 -11.67
N ASP A 1048 -23.49 32.26 -12.19
CA ASP A 1048 -22.85 30.93 -12.17
C ASP A 1048 -21.66 30.83 -13.12
N VAL A 1049 -21.68 31.54 -14.26
CA VAL A 1049 -20.51 31.62 -15.16
C VAL A 1049 -19.38 32.38 -14.48
N GLN A 1050 -19.70 33.47 -13.77
CA GLN A 1050 -18.72 34.27 -13.05
C GLN A 1050 -18.08 33.44 -11.92
N LYS A 1051 -18.89 32.71 -11.15
CA LYS A 1051 -18.43 31.77 -10.11
C LYS A 1051 -17.38 30.80 -10.63
N VAL A 1052 -17.65 30.13 -11.75
CA VAL A 1052 -16.70 29.19 -12.39
C VAL A 1052 -15.48 29.91 -12.95
N THR A 1053 -15.65 31.11 -13.52
CA THR A 1053 -14.54 31.94 -14.04
C THR A 1053 -13.57 32.33 -12.94
N ASP A 1054 -14.08 32.73 -11.78
CA ASP A 1054 -13.24 33.10 -10.64
C ASP A 1054 -12.57 31.86 -10.02
N ALA A 1055 -13.26 30.72 -9.98
CA ALA A 1055 -12.66 29.45 -9.55
C ALA A 1055 -11.46 29.04 -10.43
N VAL A 1056 -11.57 29.18 -11.76
CA VAL A 1056 -10.47 28.86 -12.70
C VAL A 1056 -9.23 29.73 -12.43
N LYS A 1057 -9.41 31.02 -12.11
CA LYS A 1057 -8.30 31.90 -11.73
C LYS A 1057 -7.63 31.42 -10.45
N LEU A 1058 -8.42 31.13 -9.42
CA LEU A 1058 -7.92 30.65 -8.13
C LEU A 1058 -7.16 29.32 -8.25
N VAL A 1059 -7.64 28.37 -9.07
CA VAL A 1059 -6.91 27.12 -9.31
C VAL A 1059 -5.56 27.37 -9.97
N LYS A 1060 -5.50 28.24 -10.99
CA LYS A 1060 -4.25 28.56 -11.69
C LYS A 1060 -3.24 29.27 -10.79
N GLU A 1061 -3.71 30.09 -9.85
CA GLU A 1061 -2.86 30.71 -8.82
C GLU A 1061 -2.36 29.69 -7.79
N MET A 1062 -3.25 28.79 -7.34
CA MET A 1062 -2.94 27.79 -6.30
C MET A 1062 -2.08 26.63 -6.82
N ARG A 1063 -2.29 26.19 -8.06
CA ARG A 1063 -1.65 25.04 -8.71
C ARG A 1063 -1.31 25.36 -10.18
N PRO A 1064 -0.23 26.13 -10.44
CA PRO A 1064 0.18 26.50 -11.79
C PRO A 1064 0.59 25.31 -12.68
N ASP A 1065 0.87 24.16 -12.06
CA ASP A 1065 1.23 22.90 -12.71
C ASP A 1065 0.04 22.19 -13.37
N LEU A 1066 -1.20 22.49 -12.97
CA LEU A 1066 -2.39 21.78 -13.43
C LEU A 1066 -2.92 22.32 -14.77
N MET A 1067 -3.21 21.40 -15.70
CA MET A 1067 -3.92 21.71 -16.94
C MET A 1067 -5.41 21.93 -16.64
N VAL A 1068 -5.81 23.18 -16.43
CA VAL A 1068 -7.18 23.58 -16.06
C VAL A 1068 -7.76 24.56 -17.05
N GLU A 1069 -8.99 24.29 -17.51
CA GLU A 1069 -9.74 25.22 -18.36
C GLU A 1069 -11.22 25.29 -18.00
N GLY A 1070 -11.76 26.50 -18.07
CA GLY A 1070 -13.18 26.79 -18.00
C GLY A 1070 -13.42 28.30 -17.87
N PRO A 1071 -14.67 28.74 -17.74
CA PRO A 1071 -15.89 27.94 -17.85
C PRO A 1071 -16.00 27.27 -19.24
N ILE A 1072 -16.32 25.98 -19.26
CA ILE A 1072 -16.44 25.19 -20.50
C ILE A 1072 -17.68 24.27 -20.47
N GLN A 1073 -18.39 24.14 -21.58
CA GLN A 1073 -19.50 23.19 -21.70
C GLN A 1073 -18.99 21.75 -21.85
N TYR A 1074 -19.79 20.78 -21.41
CA TYR A 1074 -19.41 19.36 -21.42
C TYR A 1074 -19.06 18.85 -22.83
N ASP A 1075 -19.82 19.24 -23.85
CA ASP A 1075 -19.58 18.87 -25.25
C ASP A 1075 -18.24 19.39 -25.76
N ALA A 1076 -17.90 20.66 -25.48
CA ALA A 1076 -16.61 21.26 -25.80
C ALA A 1076 -15.44 20.65 -25.00
N ALA A 1077 -15.69 20.18 -23.78
CA ALA A 1077 -14.68 19.56 -22.95
C ALA A 1077 -14.30 18.13 -23.42
N ILE A 1078 -15.27 17.36 -23.93
CA ILE A 1078 -15.08 15.93 -24.27
C ILE A 1078 -14.90 15.63 -25.76
N ASP A 1079 -15.51 16.42 -26.66
CA ASP A 1079 -15.47 16.16 -28.10
C ASP A 1079 -14.50 17.10 -28.83
N PRO A 1080 -13.39 16.58 -29.41
CA PRO A 1080 -12.45 17.38 -30.20
C PRO A 1080 -13.09 18.14 -31.36
N ALA A 1081 -14.15 17.62 -31.98
CA ALA A 1081 -14.83 18.28 -33.09
C ALA A 1081 -15.60 19.52 -32.62
N VAL A 1082 -16.29 19.42 -31.49
CA VAL A 1082 -17.00 20.55 -30.87
C VAL A 1082 -16.01 21.56 -30.31
N ALA A 1083 -14.93 21.09 -29.67
CA ALA A 1083 -13.85 21.94 -29.16
C ALA A 1083 -13.25 22.83 -30.25
N ARG A 1084 -12.97 22.28 -31.45
CA ARG A 1084 -12.45 23.06 -32.59
C ARG A 1084 -13.37 24.20 -33.04
N VAL A 1085 -14.68 24.06 -32.82
CA VAL A 1085 -15.67 25.07 -33.20
C VAL A 1085 -15.84 26.11 -32.08
N LYS A 1086 -15.96 25.65 -30.83
CA LYS A 1086 -16.30 26.50 -29.68
C LYS A 1086 -15.09 27.16 -29.01
N VAL A 1087 -13.89 26.59 -29.13
CA VAL A 1087 -12.65 27.08 -28.53
C VAL A 1087 -11.71 27.55 -29.65
N LYS A 1088 -11.62 28.87 -29.82
CA LYS A 1088 -10.84 29.51 -30.91
C LYS A 1088 -9.35 29.62 -30.62
N THR A 1089 -8.94 29.40 -29.38
CA THR A 1089 -7.56 29.45 -28.91
C THR A 1089 -6.99 28.05 -28.74
N HIS A 1090 -5.66 27.90 -28.76
CA HIS A 1090 -5.05 26.60 -28.46
C HIS A 1090 -5.35 26.22 -27.00
N SER A 1091 -5.89 25.02 -26.79
CA SER A 1091 -6.20 24.48 -25.47
C SER A 1091 -5.66 23.05 -25.34
N GLU A 1092 -5.06 22.78 -24.19
CA GLU A 1092 -4.61 21.44 -23.80
C GLU A 1092 -5.71 20.61 -23.12
N VAL A 1093 -6.85 21.23 -22.78
CA VAL A 1093 -7.96 20.60 -22.03
C VAL A 1093 -9.18 20.35 -22.92
N ALA A 1094 -9.59 21.32 -23.74
CA ALA A 1094 -10.79 21.22 -24.56
C ALA A 1094 -10.73 20.04 -25.55
N GLY A 1095 -11.81 19.27 -25.62
CA GLY A 1095 -11.91 18.02 -26.38
C GLY A 1095 -11.07 16.86 -25.85
N ARG A 1096 -10.36 17.04 -24.74
CA ARG A 1096 -9.42 16.06 -24.15
C ARG A 1096 -9.55 15.94 -22.64
N ALA A 1097 -10.56 16.58 -22.04
CA ALA A 1097 -10.73 16.59 -20.60
C ALA A 1097 -11.01 15.18 -20.06
N ASN A 1098 -10.38 14.86 -18.92
CA ASN A 1098 -10.60 13.61 -18.21
C ASN A 1098 -10.97 13.82 -16.73
N VAL A 1099 -10.85 15.06 -16.22
CA VAL A 1099 -11.36 15.48 -14.92
C VAL A 1099 -12.41 16.56 -15.15
N PHE A 1100 -13.60 16.39 -14.58
CA PHE A 1100 -14.75 17.28 -14.76
C PHE A 1100 -15.19 17.81 -13.41
N VAL A 1101 -15.17 19.15 -13.28
CA VAL A 1101 -15.57 19.84 -12.05
C VAL A 1101 -16.93 20.49 -12.24
N PHE A 1102 -17.95 20.01 -11.53
CA PHE A 1102 -19.32 20.50 -11.62
C PHE A 1102 -19.54 21.77 -10.78
N PRO A 1103 -20.38 22.72 -11.24
CA PRO A 1103 -20.57 24.01 -10.58
C PRO A 1103 -21.45 23.96 -9.32
N ASP A 1104 -22.21 22.87 -9.14
CA ASP A 1104 -23.12 22.62 -8.03
C ASP A 1104 -23.49 21.13 -7.94
N LEU A 1105 -24.01 20.71 -6.78
CA LEU A 1105 -24.35 19.32 -6.51
C LEU A 1105 -25.49 18.80 -7.37
N ASN A 1106 -26.48 19.62 -7.70
CA ASN A 1106 -27.63 19.17 -8.48
C ASN A 1106 -27.19 18.79 -9.90
N THR A 1107 -26.31 19.60 -10.49
CA THR A 1107 -25.68 19.31 -11.78
C THR A 1107 -24.80 18.06 -11.69
N GLY A 1108 -23.90 17.97 -10.69
CA GLY A 1108 -23.00 16.83 -10.54
C GLY A 1108 -23.74 15.51 -10.27
N ASN A 1109 -24.63 15.49 -9.27
CA ASN A 1109 -25.34 14.30 -8.81
C ASN A 1109 -26.22 13.68 -9.90
N ASN A 1110 -26.99 14.52 -10.61
CA ASN A 1110 -27.85 14.03 -11.70
C ASN A 1110 -27.02 13.56 -12.89
N THR A 1111 -25.94 14.27 -13.23
CA THR A 1111 -25.11 13.92 -14.39
C THR A 1111 -24.43 12.57 -14.20
N TYR A 1112 -23.74 12.33 -13.08
CA TYR A 1112 -23.02 11.06 -12.90
C TYR A 1112 -23.99 9.87 -12.87
N LYS A 1113 -25.16 10.01 -12.22
CA LYS A 1113 -26.18 8.95 -12.18
C LYS A 1113 -26.79 8.69 -13.54
N ALA A 1114 -27.10 9.74 -14.30
CA ALA A 1114 -27.62 9.61 -15.65
C ALA A 1114 -26.60 8.89 -16.56
N VAL A 1115 -25.33 9.28 -16.48
CA VAL A 1115 -24.24 8.64 -17.22
C VAL A 1115 -24.07 7.18 -16.78
N GLN A 1116 -24.04 6.89 -15.48
CA GLN A 1116 -23.97 5.53 -14.93
C GLN A 1116 -25.09 4.64 -15.48
N GLN A 1117 -26.34 5.07 -15.37
CA GLN A 1117 -27.50 4.27 -15.79
C GLN A 1117 -27.59 4.10 -17.31
N ALA A 1118 -27.30 5.15 -18.07
CA ALA A 1118 -27.35 5.10 -19.54
C ALA A 1118 -26.23 4.24 -20.15
N THR A 1119 -25.05 4.21 -19.51
CA THR A 1119 -23.84 3.59 -20.08
C THR A 1119 -23.41 2.31 -19.39
N GLY A 1120 -24.02 1.96 -18.25
CA GLY A 1120 -23.54 0.87 -17.39
C GLY A 1120 -22.14 1.13 -16.81
N ALA A 1121 -21.71 2.40 -16.76
CA ALA A 1121 -20.40 2.76 -16.24
C ALA A 1121 -20.30 2.43 -14.75
N ILE A 1122 -19.13 1.93 -14.34
CA ILE A 1122 -18.81 1.74 -12.93
C ILE A 1122 -18.46 3.12 -12.35
N ALA A 1123 -19.10 3.50 -11.24
CA ALA A 1123 -18.83 4.72 -10.51
C ALA A 1123 -18.21 4.35 -9.15
N MET A 1124 -17.01 4.86 -8.85
CA MET A 1124 -16.32 4.63 -7.57
C MET A 1124 -16.02 5.96 -6.88
N GLY A 1125 -16.43 6.16 -5.62
CA GLY A 1125 -16.09 7.37 -4.83
C GLY A 1125 -16.53 7.27 -3.36
N PRO A 1126 -16.54 8.36 -2.57
CA PRO A 1126 -15.60 9.48 -2.49
C PRO A 1126 -14.55 9.31 -1.38
N GLY A 1127 -13.37 9.94 -1.49
CA GLY A 1127 -12.30 9.84 -0.49
C GLY A 1127 -12.27 10.99 0.53
N LEU A 1128 -12.07 10.65 1.81
CA LEU A 1128 -11.71 11.55 2.92
C LEU A 1128 -10.20 11.49 3.23
N SER A 1129 -9.71 12.34 4.15
CA SER A 1129 -8.29 12.40 4.59
C SER A 1129 -7.74 11.06 5.10
N LYS A 1130 -8.60 10.25 5.74
CA LYS A 1130 -8.47 8.79 5.81
C LYS A 1130 -9.58 8.18 4.93
N PRO A 1131 -9.31 7.11 4.17
CA PRO A 1131 -10.20 6.67 3.12
C PRO A 1131 -11.48 6.04 3.67
N VAL A 1132 -12.61 6.72 3.44
CA VAL A 1132 -13.97 6.25 3.69
C VAL A 1132 -14.76 6.49 2.42
N ASN A 1133 -15.12 5.42 1.71
CA ASN A 1133 -15.82 5.50 0.42
C ASN A 1133 -17.30 5.07 0.54
N ASP A 1134 -18.14 5.67 -0.29
CA ASP A 1134 -19.60 5.49 -0.33
C ASP A 1134 -20.02 4.84 -1.64
N LEU A 1135 -20.78 3.77 -1.53
CA LEU A 1135 -21.37 3.01 -2.60
C LEU A 1135 -22.77 3.55 -2.91
N SER A 1136 -23.16 3.47 -4.17
CA SER A 1136 -24.57 3.60 -4.52
C SER A 1136 -25.36 2.41 -3.99
N ARG A 1137 -26.59 2.61 -3.50
CA ARG A 1137 -27.49 1.51 -3.11
C ARG A 1137 -27.77 0.52 -4.26
N GLY A 1138 -27.60 0.96 -5.51
CA GLY A 1138 -27.70 0.12 -6.71
C GLY A 1138 -26.39 -0.57 -7.11
N CYS A 1139 -25.35 -0.58 -6.27
CA CYS A 1139 -24.06 -1.18 -6.58
C CYS A 1139 -24.16 -2.69 -6.86
N THR A 1140 -23.37 -3.16 -7.82
CA THR A 1140 -23.15 -4.57 -8.12
C THR A 1140 -21.99 -5.12 -7.27
N VAL A 1141 -21.80 -6.45 -7.24
CA VAL A 1141 -20.66 -7.09 -6.56
C VAL A 1141 -19.33 -6.52 -7.06
N ALA A 1142 -19.21 -6.33 -8.39
CA ALA A 1142 -18.01 -5.76 -9.00
C ALA A 1142 -17.73 -4.33 -8.52
N ASP A 1143 -18.78 -3.51 -8.32
CA ASP A 1143 -18.65 -2.14 -7.81
C ASP A 1143 -18.10 -2.13 -6.38
N ILE A 1144 -18.56 -3.06 -5.53
CA ILE A 1144 -18.09 -3.21 -4.15
C ILE A 1144 -16.62 -3.64 -4.13
N VAL A 1145 -16.26 -4.70 -4.89
CA VAL A 1145 -14.87 -5.18 -5.01
C VAL A 1145 -13.93 -4.05 -5.45
N ASN A 1146 -14.33 -3.28 -6.46
CA ASN A 1146 -13.51 -2.19 -6.98
C ASN A 1146 -13.36 -1.04 -5.95
N THR A 1147 -14.42 -0.71 -5.23
CA THR A 1147 -14.39 0.35 -4.20
C THR A 1147 -13.53 -0.05 -3.00
N ILE A 1148 -13.53 -1.32 -2.59
CA ILE A 1148 -12.60 -1.85 -1.58
C ILE A 1148 -11.16 -1.71 -2.05
N CYS A 1149 -10.86 -2.03 -3.31
CA CYS A 1149 -9.51 -1.88 -3.85
C CYS A 1149 -9.08 -0.40 -3.89
N VAL A 1150 -9.96 0.51 -4.33
CA VAL A 1150 -9.70 1.97 -4.33
C VAL A 1150 -9.40 2.47 -2.91
N THR A 1151 -10.23 2.07 -1.94
CA THR A 1151 -10.06 2.40 -0.52
C THR A 1151 -8.72 1.91 0.01
N SER A 1152 -8.31 0.71 -0.37
CA SER A 1152 -7.03 0.11 0.01
C SER A 1152 -5.84 0.91 -0.54
N VAL A 1153 -5.88 1.30 -1.81
CA VAL A 1153 -4.83 2.13 -2.44
C VAL A 1153 -4.74 3.51 -1.77
N GLN A 1154 -5.88 4.15 -1.53
CA GLN A 1154 -5.92 5.44 -0.83
C GLN A 1154 -5.33 5.33 0.59
N ALA A 1155 -5.58 4.22 1.30
CA ALA A 1155 -5.05 4.01 2.64
C ALA A 1155 -3.52 3.87 2.66
N MET A 1156 -2.99 3.13 1.68
CA MET A 1156 -1.55 2.94 1.51
C MET A 1156 -0.84 4.26 1.22
N GLN A 1157 -1.45 5.14 0.42
CA GLN A 1157 -0.90 6.47 0.10
C GLN A 1157 -0.94 7.42 1.31
N ALA A 1158 -2.05 7.45 2.06
CA ALA A 1158 -2.16 8.25 3.28
C ALA A 1158 -1.06 7.90 4.31
N LYS A 1159 -0.74 6.60 4.46
CA LYS A 1159 0.37 6.14 5.30
C LYS A 1159 1.75 6.58 4.79
N ALA A 1160 1.96 6.55 3.46
CA ALA A 1160 3.22 7.00 2.86
C ALA A 1160 3.46 8.51 3.06
N HIS A 1161 2.42 9.33 3.08
CA HIS A 1161 2.51 10.76 3.37
C HIS A 1161 2.71 11.06 4.87
N ALA A 1162 2.07 10.29 5.77
CA ALA A 1162 2.24 10.46 7.22
C ALA A 1162 3.63 10.04 7.75
N GLY A 1163 4.30 9.07 7.09
CA GLY A 1163 5.64 8.61 7.45
C GLY A 1163 6.81 9.54 7.04
N GLY A 1164 6.53 10.62 6.30
CA GLY A 1164 7.53 11.55 5.75
C GLY A 1164 7.98 12.69 6.68
N GLY A 1165 7.50 12.73 7.92
CA GLY A 1165 7.86 13.74 8.92
C GLY A 1165 9.22 13.47 9.59
N GLY A 1166 10.31 13.53 8.82
CA GLY A 1166 11.66 13.44 9.36
C GLY A 1166 12.65 12.86 8.34
N ALA A 1167 13.43 13.74 7.70
CA ALA A 1167 14.54 13.42 6.81
C ALA A 1167 14.19 12.59 5.55
N GLY A 1168 13.55 13.22 4.57
CA GLY A 1168 13.33 12.60 3.25
C GLY A 1168 12.97 13.54 2.09
N GLY A 1169 12.98 14.86 2.29
CA GLY A 1169 12.57 15.85 1.28
C GLY A 1169 13.54 16.06 0.10
N ALA A 1170 14.52 15.18 -0.14
CA ALA A 1170 15.53 15.34 -1.19
C ALA A 1170 15.46 14.29 -2.32
N GLY A 1171 14.61 13.25 -2.21
CA GLY A 1171 14.64 12.12 -3.16
C GLY A 1171 13.76 12.25 -4.40
N ALA A 1172 12.63 12.98 -4.32
CA ALA A 1172 11.64 13.02 -5.40
C ALA A 1172 11.75 14.25 -6.32
N GLN A 1173 12.42 15.32 -5.88
CA GLN A 1173 12.69 16.51 -6.71
C GLN A 1173 14.03 16.42 -7.49
N GLN A 1174 14.90 15.46 -7.19
CA GLN A 1174 16.19 15.29 -7.88
C GLN A 1174 16.09 14.54 -9.22
N VAL A 1175 15.00 13.83 -9.50
CA VAL A 1175 14.83 13.10 -10.77
C VAL A 1175 14.28 14.00 -11.89
N VAL A 1176 13.58 15.09 -11.54
CA VAL A 1176 13.04 16.05 -12.51
C VAL A 1176 14.02 17.21 -12.79
N ALA A 1177 14.87 17.58 -11.83
CA ALA A 1177 15.86 18.64 -12.00
C ALA A 1177 17.08 18.24 -12.86
N ALA A 1178 17.37 16.95 -13.01
CA ALA A 1178 18.52 16.47 -13.79
C ALA A 1178 18.27 16.45 -15.32
N ALA A 1179 17.04 16.71 -15.79
CA ALA A 1179 16.68 16.68 -17.21
C ALA A 1179 16.66 18.06 -17.89
N VAL A 1180 16.92 19.17 -17.16
CA VAL A 1180 16.84 20.55 -17.71
C VAL A 1180 18.22 21.23 -17.79
N ALA A 1181 19.29 20.61 -17.28
CA ALA A 1181 20.62 21.22 -17.23
C ALA A 1181 21.65 20.49 -18.12
N ALA A 1182 21.42 20.44 -19.45
CA ALA A 1182 22.46 20.01 -20.40
C ALA A 1182 22.21 20.55 -21.83
N ALA A 1183 22.52 21.83 -22.07
CA ALA A 1183 22.96 22.35 -23.36
C ALA A 1183 23.73 23.68 -23.13
N PRO A 1184 24.74 24.01 -23.95
CA PRO A 1184 26.06 24.39 -23.47
C PRO A 1184 26.34 25.89 -23.51
N ALA A 1185 27.12 26.39 -22.56
CA ALA A 1185 27.89 27.62 -22.72
C ALA A 1185 29.38 27.25 -22.73
N ALA A 1186 29.88 26.98 -23.94
CA ALA A 1186 31.30 27.15 -24.23
C ALA A 1186 31.59 28.65 -24.29
N ALA A 1187 32.37 29.17 -23.34
CA ALA A 1187 33.23 30.33 -23.53
C ALA A 1187 34.21 30.50 -22.36
N ALA A 1188 35.50 30.46 -22.73
CA ALA A 1188 36.68 30.99 -22.05
C ALA A 1188 37.43 30.12 -21.01
N ALA A 1189 38.66 29.78 -21.43
CA ALA A 1189 39.85 29.32 -20.72
C ALA A 1189 39.91 27.85 -20.28
#